data_AF-A0A0X3VFS4-F1
#
_entry.id   AF-A0A0X3VFS4-F1
#
_cell.length_a   1.000
_cell.length_b   1.000
_cell.length_c   1.000
_cell.angle_alpha   90.00
_cell.angle_beta   90.00
_cell.angle_gamma   90.00
#
_symmetry.space_group_name_H-M   'P 1'
#
loop_
_entity.id
_entity.type
_entity.pdbx_description
1 polymer ?
#
loop_
_entity_poly.entity_id
_entity_poly.type
_entity_poly.pdbx_seq_one_letter_code
_entity_poly.pdbx_strand_id
1 'polypeptide(L)'
;MFLSRRSASGSPSFLRGRVALLLLVVLVAGSPWVQRPYGDFYVEKFYIEDVGNETLRTIAQAAFVPGWEYSSEAYDSVSFLVVDDVGTLLLLVGLAFFAARLLARGAGWIRCLAVGVLASEVEALLRLGMLKAFVSDVEFAPLGTLLKNLTLSALVFGLVAGVLLALLTDGLPGTRATRTVGAATASLRRRKAGGLAMTTPQVHMPVGSAPGDVTRYLCAAAYVDEGFADRVVEDVLADEASAVAPSPDVDLVAVVRHCLTAQEIRHRRDLRLTAAFAGVAVVAPLWLVFSLMFLGITGRPGSQPSLATRGHRQPDRKVLVRTGIAAGVVVLLAFYFAVILSLLPVPGFVSWLLGAYLAGIPAALTSLGAVAFAYVTVVRHELDVDRLLRTTMTRETFARQPRPTVPRRKWIADRLAAIKEARDGNATVYSGYTPFIGFAASSSKWPLTVPLLPADDPAGMRARPAEPRPFTVTELVDHVREQLQAVAAGGALDGTTTSGEETLGSLRIEDRVFASGTTIGDDDRFIRPTTLAPATRLPAEAVEQIMRRPTGTVRHYLAIHVPLWGGDVVPSVFLHFSTVGRTLHLHISNHVLGPVRADYHVVDRLRGPLTPEAKRGLLIDALLRTGRAFAGAPFRAGRHARFETRHNQRMADEIKAMEQDPVYDYGARVSIREMALSPDYHNYFQVVDAERITSLVQRHVFAAIREFLDSHGYDTTDFRAQQQTILNQGVIQQGGTSIIGNQAIGTGATATQNIPQQSGAAAMSAAGGSDK
;
A
#
# COMPACT_ATOMS: atom_id res chain seq x y z
N MET A 1 14.24 -38.95 -11.28
CA MET A 1 12.97 -39.53 -10.81
C MET A 1 12.15 -38.42 -10.16
N PHE A 2 11.03 -38.08 -10.77
CA PHE A 2 10.20 -36.91 -10.46
C PHE A 2 9.43 -37.09 -9.15
N LEU A 3 9.55 -36.16 -8.20
CA LEU A 3 8.53 -35.97 -7.16
C LEU A 3 8.20 -34.48 -7.02
N SER A 4 7.11 -34.11 -7.69
CA SER A 4 6.38 -32.86 -7.59
C SER A 4 5.76 -32.72 -6.19
N ARG A 5 6.24 -31.74 -5.41
CA ARG A 5 5.52 -31.24 -4.24
C ARG A 5 4.52 -30.17 -4.70
N ARG A 6 3.30 -30.60 -4.99
CA ARG A 6 2.13 -29.71 -5.08
C ARG A 6 1.87 -29.13 -3.69
N SER A 7 2.02 -27.82 -3.53
CA SER A 7 1.41 -27.13 -2.40
C SER A 7 -0.11 -27.10 -2.62
N ALA A 8 -0.85 -27.64 -1.66
CA ALA A 8 -2.29 -27.59 -1.63
C ALA A 8 -2.73 -26.17 -1.28
N SER A 9 -3.18 -25.41 -2.28
CA SER A 9 -4.05 -24.26 -2.07
C SER A 9 -5.43 -24.78 -1.69
N GLY A 10 -5.72 -24.87 -0.40
CA GLY A 10 -7.05 -25.20 0.11
C GLY A 10 -8.02 -24.06 -0.19
N SER A 11 -8.81 -24.20 -1.27
CA SER A 11 -10.11 -23.52 -1.49
C SER A 11 -10.81 -23.77 -2.86
N PRO A 12 -10.26 -24.45 -3.90
CA PRO A 12 -11.00 -24.68 -5.15
C PRO A 12 -11.78 -26.02 -5.22
N SER A 13 -11.56 -26.99 -4.33
CA SER A 13 -12.22 -28.30 -4.38
C SER A 13 -13.69 -28.25 -3.93
N PHE A 14 -13.99 -27.52 -2.86
CA PHE A 14 -15.35 -27.41 -2.32
C PHE A 14 -16.32 -26.69 -3.24
N LEU A 15 -15.87 -25.62 -3.91
CA LEU A 15 -16.69 -24.90 -4.88
C LEU A 15 -17.02 -25.78 -6.10
N ARG A 16 -16.04 -26.54 -6.59
CA ARG A 16 -16.25 -27.51 -7.68
C ARG A 16 -17.23 -28.62 -7.30
N GLY A 17 -17.13 -29.14 -6.07
CA GLY A 17 -18.07 -30.14 -5.55
C GLY A 17 -19.50 -29.61 -5.44
N ARG A 18 -19.68 -28.36 -4.98
CA ARG A 18 -21.01 -27.72 -4.86
C ARG A 18 -21.64 -27.37 -6.21
N VAL A 19 -20.82 -26.93 -7.18
CA VAL A 19 -21.29 -26.73 -8.55
C VAL A 19 -21.63 -28.07 -9.20
N ALA A 20 -20.83 -29.12 -9.00
CA ALA A 20 -21.16 -30.46 -9.48
C ALA A 20 -22.46 -30.99 -8.86
N LEU A 21 -22.72 -30.71 -7.58
CA LEU A 21 -23.97 -31.05 -6.93
C LEU A 21 -25.16 -30.30 -7.54
N LEU A 22 -25.04 -28.99 -7.82
CA LEU A 22 -26.07 -28.24 -8.53
C LEU A 22 -26.36 -28.86 -9.91
N LEU A 23 -25.31 -29.17 -10.68
CA LEU A 23 -25.46 -29.78 -12.00
C LEU A 23 -26.15 -31.15 -11.93
N LEU A 24 -25.85 -31.95 -10.90
CA LEU A 24 -26.51 -33.23 -10.68
C LEU A 24 -27.97 -33.05 -10.30
N VAL A 25 -28.29 -32.08 -9.43
CA VAL A 25 -29.68 -31.76 -9.08
C VAL A 25 -30.46 -31.29 -10.30
N VAL A 26 -29.88 -30.44 -11.15
CA VAL A 26 -30.51 -29.98 -12.40
C VAL A 26 -30.71 -31.14 -13.37
N LEU A 27 -29.71 -32.03 -13.53
CA LEU A 27 -29.80 -33.21 -14.40
C LEU A 27 -30.89 -34.20 -13.93
N VAL A 28 -31.01 -34.42 -12.62
CA VAL A 28 -32.03 -35.29 -12.03
C VAL A 28 -33.42 -34.65 -12.14
N ALA A 29 -33.54 -33.37 -11.83
CA ALA A 29 -34.81 -32.63 -11.97
C ALA A 29 -35.29 -32.59 -13.43
N GLY A 30 -34.36 -32.57 -14.38
CA GLY A 30 -34.62 -32.65 -15.81
C GLY A 30 -34.98 -34.03 -16.35
N SER A 31 -34.84 -35.07 -15.55
CA SER A 31 -34.98 -36.45 -16.04
C SER A 31 -36.41 -36.83 -16.38
N PRO A 32 -36.64 -37.76 -17.32
CA PRO A 32 -37.98 -38.22 -17.71
C PRO A 32 -38.82 -38.73 -16.54
N TRP A 33 -38.17 -39.32 -15.54
CA TRP A 33 -38.85 -39.85 -14.35
C TRP A 33 -39.44 -38.76 -13.45
N VAL A 34 -38.90 -37.54 -13.51
CA VAL A 34 -39.40 -36.37 -12.79
C VAL A 34 -40.32 -35.53 -13.68
N GLN A 35 -39.98 -35.40 -14.95
CA GLN A 35 -40.69 -34.54 -15.90
C GLN A 35 -42.01 -35.14 -16.41
N ARG A 36 -42.12 -36.46 -16.60
CA ARG A 36 -43.37 -37.09 -17.11
C ARG A 36 -44.57 -36.95 -16.17
N PRO A 37 -44.48 -37.30 -14.87
CA PRO A 37 -45.60 -37.09 -13.94
C PRO A 37 -46.00 -35.62 -13.81
N TYR A 38 -45.01 -34.73 -13.98
CA TYR A 38 -45.22 -33.29 -13.94
C TYR A 38 -45.86 -32.76 -15.23
N GLY A 39 -45.51 -33.33 -16.38
CA GLY A 39 -46.17 -33.13 -17.67
C GLY A 39 -47.64 -33.50 -17.62
N ASP A 40 -47.97 -34.68 -17.09
CA ASP A 40 -49.35 -35.14 -16.93
C ASP A 40 -50.17 -34.17 -16.06
N PHE A 41 -49.60 -33.77 -14.91
CA PHE A 41 -50.21 -32.76 -14.04
C PHE A 41 -50.40 -31.41 -14.75
N TYR A 42 -49.44 -30.97 -15.56
CA TYR A 42 -49.51 -29.71 -16.30
C TYR A 42 -50.63 -29.73 -17.34
N VAL A 43 -50.75 -30.82 -18.09
CA VAL A 43 -51.83 -31.02 -19.07
C VAL A 43 -53.19 -31.06 -18.37
N GLU A 44 -53.30 -31.82 -17.28
CA GLU A 44 -54.54 -31.90 -16.50
C GLU A 44 -54.97 -30.53 -15.95
N LYS A 45 -54.06 -29.79 -15.31
CA LYS A 45 -54.37 -28.49 -14.68
C LYS A 45 -54.63 -27.35 -15.65
N PHE A 46 -53.90 -27.28 -16.77
CA PHE A 46 -53.92 -26.09 -17.63
C PHE A 46 -54.59 -26.31 -18.98
N TYR A 47 -54.73 -27.56 -19.44
CA TYR A 47 -55.44 -27.88 -20.68
C TYR A 47 -56.81 -28.54 -20.44
N ILE A 48 -56.98 -29.34 -19.38
CA ILE A 48 -58.26 -30.00 -19.08
C ILE A 48 -59.10 -29.17 -18.10
N GLU A 49 -58.52 -28.68 -17.00
CA GLU A 49 -59.23 -27.89 -15.99
C GLU A 49 -59.30 -26.37 -16.28
N ASP A 50 -58.59 -25.88 -17.30
CA ASP A 50 -58.53 -24.47 -17.75
C ASP A 50 -58.33 -23.43 -16.63
N VAL A 51 -57.34 -23.67 -15.76
CA VAL A 51 -57.00 -22.73 -14.69
C VAL A 51 -56.35 -21.46 -15.25
N GLY A 52 -57.11 -20.36 -15.32
CA GLY A 52 -56.71 -19.06 -15.89
C GLY A 52 -55.63 -18.25 -15.12
N ASN A 53 -54.75 -18.89 -14.34
CA ASN A 53 -53.68 -18.20 -13.61
C ASN A 53 -52.36 -18.21 -14.40
N GLU A 54 -52.08 -17.11 -15.11
CA GLU A 54 -50.88 -16.93 -15.95
C GLU A 54 -49.57 -17.04 -15.15
N THR A 55 -49.55 -16.61 -13.88
CA THR A 55 -48.37 -16.71 -13.01
C THR A 55 -48.07 -18.16 -12.63
N LEU A 56 -49.11 -18.92 -12.24
CA LEU A 56 -48.98 -20.34 -11.93
C LEU A 56 -48.48 -21.13 -13.16
N ARG A 57 -49.02 -20.80 -14.34
CA ARG A 57 -48.61 -21.40 -15.62
C ARG A 57 -47.15 -21.13 -15.94
N THR A 58 -46.67 -19.92 -15.68
CA THR A 58 -45.27 -19.55 -15.99
C THR A 58 -44.27 -20.19 -15.02
N ILE A 59 -44.61 -20.25 -13.73
CA ILE A 59 -43.83 -21.01 -12.74
C ILE A 59 -43.79 -22.48 -13.15
N ALA A 60 -44.93 -23.00 -13.62
CA ALA A 60 -44.99 -24.39 -14.01
C ALA A 60 -44.17 -24.69 -15.27
N GLN A 61 -44.15 -23.78 -16.24
CA GLN A 61 -43.29 -23.84 -17.44
C GLN A 61 -41.80 -23.78 -17.11
N ALA A 62 -41.39 -23.00 -16.10
CA ALA A 62 -40.01 -22.91 -15.67
C ALA A 62 -39.43 -24.26 -15.20
N ALA A 63 -40.26 -25.18 -14.71
CA ALA A 63 -39.83 -26.50 -14.28
C ALA A 63 -39.46 -27.45 -15.44
N PHE A 64 -39.88 -27.15 -16.67
CA PHE A 64 -39.53 -27.91 -17.88
C PHE A 64 -38.20 -27.46 -18.53
N VAL A 65 -37.62 -26.33 -18.09
CA VAL A 65 -36.35 -25.81 -18.63
C VAL A 65 -35.22 -26.84 -18.62
N PRO A 66 -34.98 -27.65 -17.57
CA PRO A 66 -33.93 -28.66 -17.58
C PRO A 66 -34.32 -30.00 -18.24
N GLY A 67 -35.48 -30.10 -18.91
CA GLY A 67 -36.02 -31.36 -19.43
C GLY A 67 -35.17 -32.02 -20.52
N TRP A 68 -34.96 -33.34 -20.40
CA TRP A 68 -34.32 -34.19 -21.40
C TRP A 68 -35.05 -35.54 -21.51
N GLU A 69 -34.93 -36.24 -22.64
CA GLU A 69 -35.63 -37.50 -22.90
C GLU A 69 -34.69 -38.59 -23.47
N TYR A 70 -35.09 -39.86 -23.40
CA TYR A 70 -34.31 -40.98 -23.97
C TYR A 70 -35.07 -41.69 -25.11
N SER A 71 -36.32 -41.30 -25.36
CA SER A 71 -37.20 -41.94 -26.33
C SER A 71 -37.99 -40.86 -27.08
N SER A 72 -38.16 -41.04 -28.38
CA SER A 72 -39.09 -40.23 -29.17
C SER A 72 -40.53 -40.71 -29.00
N GLU A 73 -40.88 -41.57 -28.04
CA GLU A 73 -42.27 -41.94 -27.81
C GLU A 73 -43.09 -40.82 -27.18
N ALA A 74 -42.43 -39.89 -26.47
CA ALA A 74 -43.08 -38.70 -25.90
C ALA A 74 -43.24 -37.55 -26.91
N TYR A 75 -42.53 -37.61 -28.04
CA TYR A 75 -42.55 -36.60 -29.08
C TYR A 75 -42.76 -37.28 -30.43
N ASP A 76 -43.77 -36.92 -31.20
CA ASP A 76 -44.00 -37.47 -32.56
C ASP A 76 -42.83 -37.25 -33.56
N SER A 77 -41.70 -36.69 -33.13
CA SER A 77 -40.50 -36.41 -33.92
C SER A 77 -39.19 -36.52 -33.14
N VAL A 78 -38.19 -37.14 -33.78
CA VAL A 78 -36.78 -37.23 -33.30
C VAL A 78 -36.14 -35.84 -33.20
N SER A 79 -36.60 -34.85 -33.96
CA SER A 79 -36.04 -33.49 -33.92
C SER A 79 -36.29 -32.79 -32.58
N PHE A 80 -37.43 -33.03 -31.93
CA PHE A 80 -37.72 -32.45 -30.61
C PHE A 80 -36.83 -33.05 -29.52
N LEU A 81 -36.63 -34.37 -29.56
CA LEU A 81 -35.72 -35.08 -28.68
C LEU A 81 -34.30 -34.48 -28.73
N VAL A 82 -33.77 -34.27 -29.94
CA VAL A 82 -32.43 -33.69 -30.14
C VAL A 82 -32.34 -32.26 -29.59
N VAL A 83 -33.39 -31.46 -29.76
CA VAL A 83 -33.42 -30.07 -29.29
C VAL A 83 -33.41 -30.00 -27.76
N ASP A 84 -34.22 -30.82 -27.08
CA ASP A 84 -34.29 -30.81 -25.61
C ASP A 84 -33.03 -31.36 -24.95
N ASP A 85 -32.47 -32.46 -25.50
CA ASP A 85 -31.24 -33.05 -24.97
C ASP A 85 -30.03 -32.13 -25.13
N VAL A 86 -29.90 -31.48 -26.30
CA VAL A 86 -28.83 -30.51 -26.54
C VAL A 86 -29.06 -29.23 -25.73
N GLY A 87 -30.31 -28.78 -25.57
CA GLY A 87 -30.67 -27.66 -24.70
C GLY A 87 -30.22 -27.91 -23.26
N THR A 88 -30.55 -29.07 -22.69
CA THR A 88 -30.14 -29.44 -21.33
C THR A 88 -28.62 -29.56 -21.20
N LEU A 89 -27.92 -30.08 -22.20
CA LEU A 89 -26.45 -30.11 -22.20
C LEU A 89 -25.87 -28.69 -22.18
N LEU A 90 -26.43 -27.77 -22.97
CA LEU A 90 -26.02 -26.36 -22.99
C LEU A 90 -26.31 -25.66 -21.65
N LEU A 91 -27.43 -25.98 -20.99
CA LEU A 91 -27.75 -25.47 -19.65
C LEU A 91 -26.68 -25.85 -18.63
N LEU A 92 -26.30 -27.14 -18.61
CA LEU A 92 -25.30 -27.67 -17.68
C LEU A 92 -23.91 -27.09 -17.93
N VAL A 93 -23.51 -26.98 -19.20
CA VAL A 93 -22.26 -26.33 -19.59
C VAL A 93 -22.27 -24.85 -19.22
N GLY A 94 -23.39 -24.16 -19.45
CA GLY A 94 -23.59 -22.75 -19.08
C GLY A 94 -23.42 -22.54 -17.57
N LEU A 95 -24.12 -23.32 -16.75
CA LEU A 95 -24.04 -23.25 -15.29
C LEU A 95 -22.60 -23.50 -14.80
N ALA A 96 -21.91 -24.50 -15.34
CA ALA A 96 -20.52 -24.80 -14.99
C ALA A 96 -19.56 -23.66 -15.39
N PHE A 97 -19.72 -23.13 -16.60
CA PHE A 97 -18.89 -22.06 -17.16
C PHE A 97 -19.06 -20.76 -16.36
N PHE A 98 -20.30 -20.34 -16.13
CA PHE A 98 -20.59 -19.11 -15.39
C PHE A 98 -20.21 -19.25 -13.92
N ALA A 99 -20.45 -20.40 -13.27
CA ALA A 99 -20.02 -20.65 -11.90
C ALA A 99 -18.49 -20.54 -11.76
N ALA A 100 -17.73 -21.17 -12.65
CA ALA A 100 -16.27 -21.11 -12.64
C ALA A 100 -15.73 -19.67 -12.83
N ARG A 101 -16.48 -18.82 -13.54
CA ARG A 101 -16.05 -17.44 -13.85
C ARG A 101 -16.49 -16.44 -12.77
N LEU A 102 -17.69 -16.59 -12.23
CA LEU A 102 -18.31 -15.64 -11.30
C LEU A 102 -17.98 -15.94 -9.83
N LEU A 103 -17.81 -17.21 -9.44
CA LEU A 103 -17.60 -17.60 -8.04
C LEU A 103 -16.11 -17.73 -7.62
N ALA A 104 -15.17 -17.53 -8.55
CA ALA A 104 -13.72 -17.66 -8.30
C ALA A 104 -13.13 -16.70 -7.23
N ARG A 105 -13.90 -15.72 -6.75
CA ARG A 105 -13.47 -14.72 -5.75
C ARG A 105 -14.47 -14.56 -4.60
N GLY A 106 -15.18 -15.63 -4.26
CA GLY A 106 -16.20 -15.64 -3.21
C GLY A 106 -17.62 -15.70 -3.76
N ALA A 107 -18.48 -16.42 -3.04
CA ALA A 107 -19.79 -16.84 -3.50
C ALA A 107 -20.92 -16.00 -2.88
N GLY A 108 -20.93 -14.69 -3.16
CA GLY A 108 -22.03 -13.84 -2.71
C GLY A 108 -23.31 -14.11 -3.49
N TRP A 109 -24.46 -13.97 -2.82
CA TRP A 109 -25.82 -14.19 -3.36
C TRP A 109 -26.05 -13.61 -4.77
N ILE A 110 -25.66 -12.35 -5.00
CA ILE A 110 -25.83 -11.69 -6.31
C ILE A 110 -25.09 -12.44 -7.43
N ARG A 111 -23.91 -12.99 -7.14
CA ARG A 111 -23.10 -13.72 -8.13
C ARG A 111 -23.71 -15.08 -8.44
N CYS A 112 -24.27 -15.76 -7.44
CA CYS A 112 -24.95 -17.03 -7.60
C CYS A 112 -26.24 -16.87 -8.44
N LEU A 113 -27.03 -15.82 -8.17
CA LEU A 113 -28.18 -15.44 -8.99
C LEU A 113 -27.78 -15.17 -10.44
N ALA A 114 -26.70 -14.41 -10.66
CA ALA A 114 -26.20 -14.12 -12.00
C ALA A 114 -25.76 -15.39 -12.76
N VAL A 115 -25.20 -16.39 -12.08
CA VAL A 115 -24.84 -17.68 -12.71
C VAL A 115 -26.08 -18.40 -13.24
N GLY A 116 -27.12 -18.53 -12.42
CA GLY A 116 -28.33 -19.25 -12.80
C GLY A 116 -29.11 -18.56 -13.92
N VAL A 117 -29.29 -17.23 -13.81
CA VAL A 117 -29.99 -16.44 -14.83
C VAL A 117 -29.25 -16.47 -16.17
N LEU A 118 -27.93 -16.23 -16.18
CA LEU A 118 -27.17 -16.20 -17.43
C LEU A 118 -27.11 -17.58 -18.11
N ALA A 119 -27.02 -18.67 -17.36
CA ALA A 119 -26.99 -20.00 -17.95
C ALA A 119 -28.33 -20.38 -18.60
N SER A 120 -29.44 -20.05 -17.95
CA SER A 120 -30.78 -20.43 -18.38
C SER A 120 -31.25 -19.60 -19.57
N GLU A 121 -30.95 -18.30 -19.59
CA GLU A 121 -31.30 -17.42 -20.71
C GLU A 121 -30.50 -17.74 -21.99
N VAL A 122 -29.20 -18.05 -21.84
CA VAL A 122 -28.37 -18.46 -22.98
C VAL A 122 -28.87 -19.76 -23.57
N GLU A 123 -29.32 -20.69 -22.74
CA GLU A 123 -29.88 -21.95 -23.19
C GLU A 123 -31.23 -21.76 -23.91
N ALA A 124 -32.15 -20.99 -23.35
CA ALA A 124 -33.45 -20.72 -23.97
C ALA A 124 -33.32 -20.10 -25.37
N LEU A 125 -32.34 -19.21 -25.55
CA LEU A 125 -31.99 -18.66 -26.86
C LEU A 125 -31.54 -19.70 -27.87
N LEU A 126 -30.62 -20.56 -27.43
CA LEU A 126 -30.05 -21.58 -28.30
C LEU A 126 -31.13 -22.60 -28.65
N ARG A 127 -31.98 -22.99 -27.69
CA ARG A 127 -33.13 -23.87 -27.91
C ARG A 127 -34.09 -23.30 -28.95
N LEU A 128 -34.42 -22.01 -28.88
CA LEU A 128 -35.27 -21.35 -29.88
C LEU A 128 -34.65 -21.39 -31.28
N GLY A 129 -33.34 -21.13 -31.38
CA GLY A 129 -32.60 -21.23 -32.64
C GLY A 129 -32.61 -22.65 -33.22
N MET A 130 -32.51 -23.66 -32.35
CA MET A 130 -32.53 -25.07 -32.74
C MET A 130 -33.93 -25.52 -33.16
N LEU A 131 -35.00 -25.13 -32.45
CA LEU A 131 -36.39 -25.42 -32.85
C LEU A 131 -36.68 -24.92 -34.26
N LYS A 132 -36.23 -23.70 -34.59
CA LYS A 132 -36.40 -23.11 -35.92
C LYS A 132 -35.57 -23.79 -37.01
N ALA A 133 -34.44 -24.41 -36.64
CA ALA A 133 -33.52 -25.02 -37.58
C ALA A 133 -33.82 -26.51 -37.86
N PHE A 134 -34.34 -27.23 -36.87
CA PHE A 134 -34.47 -28.70 -36.91
C PHE A 134 -35.91 -29.21 -37.00
N VAL A 135 -36.92 -28.38 -36.77
CA VAL A 135 -38.33 -28.79 -36.79
C VAL A 135 -39.09 -28.06 -37.91
N SER A 136 -39.56 -28.82 -38.90
CA SER A 136 -40.18 -28.30 -40.14
C SER A 136 -41.66 -27.92 -40.02
N ASP A 137 -42.39 -28.44 -39.01
CA ASP A 137 -43.87 -28.45 -38.98
C ASP A 137 -44.49 -27.75 -37.75
N VAL A 138 -43.78 -26.81 -37.13
CA VAL A 138 -44.30 -26.06 -35.96
C VAL A 138 -44.94 -24.74 -36.39
N GLU A 139 -46.26 -24.63 -36.24
CA GLU A 139 -46.95 -23.34 -36.22
C GLU A 139 -46.59 -22.60 -34.93
N PHE A 140 -45.56 -21.76 -35.00
CA PHE A 140 -45.16 -20.93 -33.88
C PHE A 140 -46.29 -19.94 -33.56
N ALA A 141 -46.72 -19.89 -32.28
CA ALA A 141 -47.46 -18.75 -31.76
C ALA A 141 -46.73 -17.44 -32.11
N PRO A 142 -47.43 -16.28 -32.20
CA PRO A 142 -46.82 -15.01 -32.57
C PRO A 142 -45.50 -14.81 -31.82
N LEU A 143 -44.42 -14.45 -32.54
CA LEU A 143 -43.03 -14.45 -32.03
C LEU A 143 -42.91 -13.79 -30.65
N GLY A 144 -43.69 -12.73 -30.38
CA GLY A 144 -43.73 -12.05 -29.08
C GLY A 144 -44.24 -12.91 -27.92
N THR A 145 -45.26 -13.74 -28.11
CA THR A 145 -45.81 -14.64 -27.09
C THR A 145 -44.86 -15.80 -26.79
N LEU A 146 -44.18 -16.30 -27.83
CA LEU A 146 -43.24 -17.40 -27.70
C LEU A 146 -41.94 -16.95 -27.01
N LEU A 147 -41.42 -15.77 -27.36
CA LEU A 147 -40.30 -15.16 -26.65
C LEU A 147 -40.65 -14.85 -25.19
N LYS A 148 -41.87 -14.32 -24.95
CA LYS A 148 -42.35 -13.99 -23.60
C LYS A 148 -42.39 -15.24 -22.72
N ASN A 149 -42.98 -16.34 -23.18
CA ASN A 149 -43.12 -17.53 -22.35
C ASN A 149 -41.77 -18.23 -22.14
N LEU A 150 -40.96 -18.40 -23.19
CA LEU A 150 -39.69 -19.13 -23.13
C LEU A 150 -38.63 -18.40 -22.26
N THR A 151 -38.49 -17.09 -22.42
CA THR A 151 -37.51 -16.30 -21.65
C THR A 151 -37.97 -16.08 -20.21
N LEU A 152 -39.27 -15.88 -19.95
CA LEU A 152 -39.78 -15.72 -18.58
C LEU A 152 -39.68 -17.03 -17.80
N SER A 153 -39.90 -18.19 -18.43
CA SER A 153 -39.63 -19.49 -17.82
C SER A 153 -38.14 -19.69 -17.51
N ALA A 154 -37.26 -19.27 -18.43
CA ALA A 154 -35.81 -19.36 -18.25
C ALA A 154 -35.30 -18.44 -17.12
N LEU A 155 -35.85 -17.23 -17.01
CA LEU A 155 -35.56 -16.29 -15.94
C LEU A 155 -35.96 -16.85 -14.57
N VAL A 156 -37.17 -17.39 -14.46
CA VAL A 156 -37.70 -17.99 -13.22
C VAL A 156 -36.84 -19.19 -12.82
N PHE A 157 -36.55 -20.09 -13.75
CA PHE A 157 -35.67 -21.22 -13.50
C PHE A 157 -34.26 -20.77 -13.09
N GLY A 158 -33.70 -19.79 -13.80
CA GLY A 158 -32.37 -19.24 -13.53
C GLY A 158 -32.27 -18.55 -12.17
N LEU A 159 -33.33 -17.87 -11.71
CA LEU A 159 -33.40 -17.33 -10.35
C LEU A 159 -33.40 -18.45 -9.31
N VAL A 160 -34.19 -19.51 -9.50
CA VAL A 160 -34.25 -20.67 -8.59
C VAL A 160 -32.90 -21.40 -8.55
N ALA A 161 -32.29 -21.68 -9.69
CA ALA A 161 -30.97 -22.30 -9.78
C ALA A 161 -29.89 -21.43 -9.11
N GLY A 162 -30.00 -20.12 -9.26
CA GLY A 162 -29.10 -19.14 -8.64
C GLY A 162 -29.26 -19.04 -7.11
N VAL A 163 -30.49 -19.09 -6.59
CA VAL A 163 -30.78 -19.19 -5.15
C VAL A 163 -30.25 -20.50 -4.59
N LEU A 164 -30.48 -21.62 -5.28
CA LEU A 164 -29.99 -22.92 -4.87
C LEU A 164 -28.45 -22.93 -4.81
N LEU A 165 -27.78 -22.33 -5.79
CA LEU A 165 -26.34 -22.15 -5.79
C LEU A 165 -25.86 -21.24 -4.64
N ALA A 166 -26.60 -20.18 -4.30
CA ALA A 166 -26.30 -19.31 -3.17
C ALA A 166 -26.39 -20.07 -1.84
N LEU A 167 -27.45 -20.87 -1.65
CA LEU A 167 -27.65 -21.71 -0.47
C LEU A 167 -26.56 -22.77 -0.34
N LEU A 168 -26.19 -23.41 -1.46
CA LEU A 168 -25.09 -24.38 -1.51
C LEU A 168 -23.73 -23.76 -1.18
N THR A 169 -23.56 -22.45 -1.38
CA THR A 169 -22.26 -21.78 -1.27
C THR A 169 -22.07 -21.00 0.03
N ASP A 170 -23.07 -20.27 0.53
CA ASP A 170 -22.92 -19.35 1.67
C ASP A 170 -23.53 -19.85 3.00
N GLY A 171 -24.51 -20.78 3.00
CA GLY A 171 -25.25 -21.12 4.23
C GLY A 171 -26.05 -19.93 4.81
N LEU A 172 -27.02 -20.19 5.70
CA LEU A 172 -27.89 -19.14 6.26
C LEU A 172 -27.10 -18.04 7.01
N PRO A 173 -27.52 -16.77 6.92
CA PRO A 173 -26.71 -15.62 7.31
C PRO A 173 -26.60 -15.49 8.84
N GLY A 174 -25.43 -15.85 9.39
CA GLY A 174 -25.09 -15.68 10.80
C GLY A 174 -23.65 -15.20 10.99
N THR A 175 -23.51 -13.92 11.38
CA THR A 175 -22.40 -13.31 12.15
C THR A 175 -20.96 -13.75 11.84
N ARG A 176 -20.14 -12.85 11.28
CA ARG A 176 -18.70 -12.84 11.57
C ARG A 176 -18.14 -11.45 11.77
N ALA A 177 -17.60 -11.30 12.98
CA ALA A 177 -17.01 -10.13 13.57
C ALA A 177 -15.60 -9.81 13.02
N THR A 178 -15.26 -8.55 13.25
CA THR A 178 -14.00 -7.84 13.06
C THR A 178 -12.78 -8.50 13.73
N ARG A 179 -11.60 -8.37 13.11
CA ARG A 179 -10.30 -8.17 13.80
C ARG A 179 -9.15 -8.08 12.80
N THR A 180 -8.42 -6.96 12.78
CA THR A 180 -6.99 -6.94 12.43
C THR A 180 -6.29 -5.77 13.15
N VAL A 181 -5.93 -5.98 14.43
CA VAL A 181 -4.92 -5.17 15.16
C VAL A 181 -3.53 -5.85 15.13
N GLY A 182 -3.40 -7.03 14.51
CA GLY A 182 -2.17 -7.85 14.53
C GLY A 182 -1.07 -7.51 13.51
N ALA A 183 -1.19 -6.43 12.72
CA ALA A 183 -0.26 -6.16 11.63
C ALA A 183 1.05 -5.46 12.06
N ALA A 184 1.07 -4.79 13.21
CA ALA A 184 2.21 -3.95 13.62
C ALA A 184 3.36 -4.74 14.28
N THR A 185 3.09 -5.86 14.96
CA THR A 185 4.10 -6.62 15.71
C THR A 185 4.84 -7.69 14.89
N ALA A 186 4.33 -8.05 13.70
CA ALA A 186 4.94 -9.07 12.84
C ALA A 186 6.18 -8.57 12.07
N SER A 187 6.39 -7.25 11.98
CA SER A 187 7.45 -6.63 11.15
C SER A 187 8.85 -6.70 11.79
N LEU A 188 8.95 -6.64 13.12
CA LEU A 188 10.24 -6.61 13.82
C LEU A 188 10.99 -7.95 13.78
N ARG A 189 10.27 -9.08 13.80
CA ARG A 189 10.90 -10.42 13.76
C ARG A 189 11.42 -10.81 12.38
N ARG A 190 10.88 -10.21 11.31
CA ARG A 190 11.27 -10.49 9.91
C ARG A 190 12.46 -9.65 9.43
N ARG A 191 12.77 -8.55 10.14
CA ARG A 191 13.91 -7.66 9.87
C ARG A 191 15.27 -8.23 10.27
N LYS A 192 15.31 -9.12 11.28
CA LYS A 192 16.58 -9.52 11.93
C LYS A 192 17.18 -10.85 11.45
N ALA A 193 16.40 -11.65 10.73
CA ALA A 193 16.90 -12.79 9.99
C ALA A 193 16.50 -12.53 8.56
N GLY A 194 17.46 -12.54 7.61
CA GLY A 194 17.15 -12.50 6.19
C GLY A 194 16.18 -13.63 5.85
N GLY A 195 14.88 -13.34 5.94
CA GLY A 195 13.85 -14.35 5.85
C GLY A 195 13.93 -14.99 4.48
N LEU A 196 13.41 -16.22 4.34
CA LEU A 196 13.35 -16.96 3.07
C LEU A 196 12.87 -16.11 1.86
N ALA A 197 12.12 -15.03 2.10
CA ALA A 197 11.73 -14.03 1.10
C ALA A 197 12.89 -13.18 0.51
N MET A 198 13.93 -12.86 1.28
CA MET A 198 15.12 -12.11 0.81
C MET A 198 16.10 -12.97 0.00
N THR A 199 16.03 -14.29 0.12
CA THR A 199 16.90 -15.22 -0.63
C THR A 199 16.33 -15.65 -1.98
N THR A 200 15.11 -15.23 -2.31
CA THR A 200 14.54 -15.50 -3.64
C THR A 200 15.14 -14.48 -4.61
N PRO A 201 15.75 -14.89 -5.75
CA PRO A 201 16.31 -13.96 -6.71
C PRO A 201 15.19 -13.07 -7.26
N GLN A 202 15.05 -11.88 -6.70
CA GLN A 202 14.09 -10.89 -7.18
C GLN A 202 14.62 -10.24 -8.45
N VAL A 203 13.70 -9.83 -9.31
CA VAL A 203 14.02 -8.98 -10.47
C VAL A 203 14.81 -7.79 -9.96
N HIS A 204 16.03 -7.57 -10.47
CA HIS A 204 16.89 -6.47 -10.07
C HIS A 204 16.09 -5.16 -10.00
N MET A 205 15.95 -4.64 -8.79
CA MET A 205 15.31 -3.35 -8.54
C MET A 205 16.39 -2.28 -8.75
N PRO A 206 16.14 -1.28 -9.60
CA PRO A 206 17.02 -0.13 -9.62
C PRO A 206 17.04 0.48 -8.22
N VAL A 207 18.23 0.91 -7.82
CA VAL A 207 18.53 1.56 -6.55
C VAL A 207 19.04 2.96 -6.85
N GLY A 208 18.86 3.87 -5.90
CA GLY A 208 19.40 5.23 -6.04
C GLY A 208 20.92 5.20 -6.27
N SER A 209 21.40 6.09 -7.14
CA SER A 209 22.82 6.12 -7.50
C SER A 209 23.42 7.52 -7.57
N ALA A 210 22.60 8.57 -7.57
CA ALA A 210 23.04 9.96 -7.57
C ALA A 210 22.27 10.77 -6.52
N PRO A 211 22.89 11.79 -5.90
CA PRO A 211 22.22 12.66 -4.95
C PRO A 211 20.92 13.25 -5.52
N GLY A 212 19.84 13.27 -4.72
CA GLY A 212 18.53 13.77 -5.14
C GLY A 212 17.64 12.77 -5.90
N ASP A 213 18.12 11.55 -6.18
CA ASP A 213 17.30 10.49 -6.80
C ASP A 213 16.06 10.16 -5.96
N VAL A 214 16.15 10.19 -4.62
CA VAL A 214 14.99 9.94 -3.76
C VAL A 214 13.91 11.00 -3.91
N THR A 215 14.28 12.28 -4.05
CA THR A 215 13.29 13.33 -4.33
C THR A 215 12.56 13.01 -5.63
N ARG A 216 13.30 12.59 -6.68
CA ARG A 216 12.74 12.18 -7.97
C ARG A 216 11.83 10.95 -7.84
N TYR A 217 12.21 9.94 -7.06
CA TYR A 217 11.36 8.77 -6.80
C TYR A 217 10.07 9.12 -6.04
N LEU A 218 10.13 10.01 -5.06
CA LEU A 218 8.95 10.48 -4.33
C LEU A 218 8.04 11.35 -5.21
N CYS A 219 8.62 12.19 -6.07
CA CYS A 219 7.87 12.94 -7.09
C CYS A 219 7.21 12.00 -8.12
N ALA A 220 7.87 10.90 -8.50
CA ALA A 220 7.28 9.88 -9.36
C ALA A 220 6.18 9.09 -8.65
N ALA A 221 6.37 8.77 -7.37
CA ALA A 221 5.39 8.10 -6.51
C ALA A 221 4.07 8.87 -6.45
N ALA A 222 4.11 10.21 -6.53
CA ALA A 222 2.91 11.05 -6.58
C ALA A 222 1.93 10.68 -7.73
N TYR A 223 2.47 10.19 -8.85
CA TYR A 223 1.69 9.80 -10.04
C TYR A 223 1.33 8.30 -10.05
N VAL A 224 2.15 7.45 -9.42
CA VAL A 224 2.01 5.99 -9.46
C VAL A 224 1.17 5.45 -8.29
N ASP A 225 1.27 6.06 -7.10
CA ASP A 225 0.53 5.68 -5.90
C ASP A 225 -0.45 6.79 -5.49
N GLU A 226 -1.73 6.56 -5.82
CA GLU A 226 -2.82 7.49 -5.49
C GLU A 226 -2.91 7.72 -3.97
N GLY A 227 -2.69 6.69 -3.15
CA GLY A 227 -2.82 6.77 -1.70
C GLY A 227 -1.65 7.48 -1.03
N PHE A 228 -0.44 7.42 -1.60
CA PHE A 228 0.69 8.24 -1.16
C PHE A 228 0.42 9.73 -1.43
N ALA A 229 0.04 10.08 -2.65
CA ALA A 229 -0.22 11.47 -3.03
C ALA A 229 -1.37 12.08 -2.23
N ASP A 230 -2.46 11.34 -2.03
CA ASP A 230 -3.62 11.80 -1.27
C ASP A 230 -3.27 12.03 0.21
N ARG A 231 -2.48 11.14 0.84
CA ARG A 231 -2.00 11.33 2.22
C ARG A 231 -1.05 12.51 2.36
N VAL A 232 -0.14 12.72 1.41
CA VAL A 232 0.74 13.91 1.44
C VAL A 232 -0.09 15.20 1.37
N VAL A 233 -1.13 15.25 0.53
CA VAL A 233 -2.00 16.43 0.44
C VAL A 233 -2.89 16.58 1.69
N GLU A 234 -3.49 15.51 2.19
CA GLU A 234 -4.46 15.59 3.30
C GLU A 234 -3.78 15.69 4.69
N ASP A 235 -2.65 15.02 4.91
CA ASP A 235 -2.02 14.91 6.23
C ASP A 235 -0.84 15.88 6.41
N VAL A 236 -0.20 16.34 5.32
CA VAL A 236 0.97 17.26 5.41
C VAL A 236 0.62 18.67 4.94
N LEU A 237 -0.09 18.80 3.81
CA LEU A 237 -0.46 20.10 3.26
C LEU A 237 -1.76 20.66 3.87
N ALA A 238 -2.82 19.88 4.00
CA ALA A 238 -4.12 20.37 4.46
C ALA A 238 -4.20 20.53 6.00
N ASP A 239 -3.25 19.96 6.74
CA ASP A 239 -3.09 20.15 8.18
C ASP A 239 -2.16 21.34 8.41
N GLU A 240 -2.72 22.53 8.65
CA GLU A 240 -1.95 23.77 8.77
C GLU A 240 -1.35 24.00 10.16
N ALA A 241 -1.97 23.43 11.20
CA ALA A 241 -1.57 23.61 12.60
C ALA A 241 -0.43 22.67 13.02
N SER A 242 -0.38 21.46 12.48
CA SER A 242 0.67 20.49 12.84
C SER A 242 2.04 20.91 12.29
N ALA A 243 3.09 20.64 13.06
CA ALA A 243 4.47 20.76 12.61
C ALA A 243 4.76 19.82 11.42
N VAL A 244 5.76 20.18 10.62
CA VAL A 244 6.20 19.39 9.47
C VAL A 244 7.40 18.54 9.88
N ALA A 245 7.30 17.22 9.71
CA ALA A 245 8.42 16.33 10.00
C ALA A 245 9.56 16.54 8.99
N PRO A 246 10.83 16.51 9.44
CA PRO A 246 11.98 16.59 8.55
C PRO A 246 12.07 15.35 7.65
N SER A 247 12.81 15.49 6.55
CA SER A 247 13.15 14.38 5.65
C SER A 247 14.53 14.64 5.07
N PRO A 248 15.58 14.02 5.64
CA PRO A 248 16.96 14.22 5.18
C PRO A 248 17.11 13.93 3.70
N ASP A 249 17.81 14.81 3.00
CA ASP A 249 18.12 14.69 1.56
C ASP A 249 16.90 14.66 0.62
N VAL A 250 15.75 15.17 1.06
CA VAL A 250 14.53 15.26 0.25
C VAL A 250 14.03 16.70 0.12
N ASP A 251 13.72 17.13 -1.11
CA ASP A 251 12.98 18.38 -1.34
C ASP A 251 11.47 18.15 -1.14
N LEU A 252 11.01 18.34 0.10
CA LEU A 252 9.61 18.16 0.48
C LEU A 252 8.65 19.03 -0.36
N VAL A 253 9.06 20.26 -0.69
CA VAL A 253 8.24 21.19 -1.45
C VAL A 253 8.03 20.68 -2.87
N ALA A 254 9.07 20.12 -3.50
CA ALA A 254 8.94 19.50 -4.82
C ALA A 254 7.95 18.32 -4.79
N VAL A 255 8.05 17.44 -3.80
CA VAL A 255 7.16 16.28 -3.66
C VAL A 255 5.71 16.71 -3.49
N VAL A 256 5.43 17.67 -2.61
CA VAL A 256 4.06 18.18 -2.38
C VAL A 256 3.47 18.82 -3.64
N ARG A 257 4.27 19.58 -4.41
CA ARG A 257 3.83 20.16 -5.69
C ARG A 257 3.46 19.09 -6.72
N HIS A 258 4.25 18.03 -6.81
CA HIS A 258 3.92 16.90 -7.68
C HIS A 258 2.69 16.12 -7.19
N CYS A 259 2.48 15.98 -5.87
CA CYS A 259 1.26 15.38 -5.30
C CYS A 259 0.01 16.18 -5.65
N LEU A 260 0.03 17.50 -5.51
CA LEU A 260 -1.05 18.39 -5.94
C LEU A 260 -1.33 18.29 -7.44
N THR A 261 -0.27 18.29 -8.26
CA THR A 261 -0.39 18.17 -9.72
C THR A 261 -1.02 16.82 -10.11
N ALA A 262 -0.57 15.74 -9.47
CA ALA A 262 -1.09 14.41 -9.72
C ALA A 262 -2.57 14.30 -9.29
N GLN A 263 -2.95 14.92 -8.17
CA GLN A 263 -4.33 14.97 -7.72
C GLN A 263 -5.24 15.72 -8.70
N GLU A 264 -4.80 16.85 -9.27
CA GLU A 264 -5.54 17.60 -10.29
C GLU A 264 -5.74 16.79 -11.59
N ILE A 265 -4.70 16.10 -12.06
CA ILE A 265 -4.79 15.22 -13.24
C ILE A 265 -5.80 14.09 -12.98
N ARG A 266 -5.76 13.47 -11.79
CA ARG A 266 -6.73 12.43 -11.39
C ARG A 266 -8.14 12.99 -11.24
N HIS A 267 -8.28 14.21 -10.71
CA HIS A 267 -9.59 14.85 -10.56
C HIS A 267 -10.28 15.05 -11.91
N ARG A 268 -9.56 15.53 -12.93
CA ARG A 268 -10.10 15.67 -14.30
C ARG A 268 -10.52 14.33 -14.90
N ARG A 269 -9.74 13.27 -14.67
CA ARG A 269 -10.09 11.89 -15.06
C ARG A 269 -11.38 11.47 -14.36
N ASP A 270 -11.44 11.64 -13.05
CA ASP A 270 -12.57 11.18 -12.23
C ASP A 270 -13.85 11.99 -12.50
N LEU A 271 -13.76 13.28 -12.86
CA LEU A 271 -14.90 14.08 -13.33
C LEU A 271 -15.47 13.54 -14.65
N ARG A 272 -14.62 13.22 -15.62
CA ARG A 272 -15.04 12.61 -16.90
C ARG A 272 -15.71 11.25 -16.67
N LEU A 273 -15.13 10.42 -15.81
CA LEU A 273 -15.71 9.14 -15.44
C LEU A 273 -17.03 9.29 -14.68
N THR A 274 -17.15 10.31 -13.82
CA THR A 274 -18.39 10.63 -13.09
C THR A 274 -19.48 11.11 -14.03
N ALA A 275 -19.15 11.91 -15.05
CA ALA A 275 -20.12 12.33 -16.07
C ALA A 275 -20.65 11.13 -16.87
N ALA A 276 -19.77 10.19 -17.25
CA ALA A 276 -20.18 8.95 -17.91
C ALA A 276 -21.03 8.05 -16.98
N PHE A 277 -20.65 7.95 -15.71
CA PHE A 277 -21.43 7.24 -14.68
C PHE A 277 -22.83 7.85 -14.52
N ALA A 278 -22.91 9.19 -14.38
CA ALA A 278 -24.17 9.92 -14.26
C ALA A 278 -25.04 9.77 -15.50
N GLY A 279 -24.45 9.77 -16.71
CA GLY A 279 -25.16 9.52 -17.96
C GLY A 279 -25.89 8.17 -17.94
N VAL A 280 -25.22 7.09 -17.53
CA VAL A 280 -25.87 5.78 -17.37
C VAL A 280 -26.91 5.81 -16.25
N ALA A 281 -26.60 6.45 -15.11
CA ALA A 281 -27.49 6.53 -13.96
C ALA A 281 -28.82 7.23 -14.27
N VAL A 282 -28.81 8.26 -15.12
CA VAL A 282 -30.01 9.02 -15.51
C VAL A 282 -30.81 8.30 -16.60
N VAL A 283 -30.14 7.64 -17.54
CA VAL A 283 -30.78 6.96 -18.68
C VAL A 283 -31.34 5.59 -18.27
N ALA A 284 -30.56 4.78 -17.56
CA ALA A 284 -30.94 3.44 -17.15
C ALA A 284 -30.12 3.00 -15.91
N PRO A 285 -30.58 3.31 -14.68
CA PRO A 285 -29.81 3.08 -13.46
C PRO A 285 -29.33 1.63 -13.27
N LEU A 286 -30.16 0.62 -13.60
CA LEU A 286 -29.77 -0.79 -13.45
C LEU A 286 -28.68 -1.23 -14.43
N TRP A 287 -28.50 -0.51 -15.53
CA TRP A 287 -27.41 -0.76 -16.48
C TRP A 287 -26.04 -0.33 -15.95
N LEU A 288 -25.96 0.36 -14.81
CA LEU A 288 -24.70 0.53 -14.07
C LEU A 288 -24.16 -0.82 -13.61
N VAL A 289 -25.03 -1.73 -13.14
CA VAL A 289 -24.63 -3.08 -12.74
C VAL A 289 -24.06 -3.83 -13.93
N PHE A 290 -24.72 -3.73 -15.10
CA PHE A 290 -24.24 -4.30 -16.35
C PHE A 290 -22.87 -3.72 -16.74
N SER A 291 -22.72 -2.40 -16.73
CA SER A 291 -21.47 -1.69 -17.06
C SER A 291 -20.31 -2.12 -16.15
N LEU A 292 -20.57 -2.21 -14.84
CA LEU A 292 -19.58 -2.65 -13.85
C LEU A 292 -19.23 -4.13 -14.02
N MET A 293 -20.23 -4.97 -14.31
CA MET A 293 -20.02 -6.39 -14.60
C MET A 293 -19.20 -6.57 -15.88
N PHE A 294 -19.51 -5.83 -16.95
CA PHE A 294 -18.77 -5.81 -18.21
C PHE A 294 -17.29 -5.51 -17.96
N LEU A 295 -17.01 -4.40 -17.25
CA LEU A 295 -15.65 -3.99 -16.89
C LEU A 295 -14.96 -5.02 -15.99
N GLY A 296 -15.71 -5.69 -15.12
CA GLY A 296 -15.22 -6.77 -14.26
C GLY A 296 -14.89 -8.08 -15.00
N ILE A 297 -15.61 -8.39 -16.08
CA ILE A 297 -15.41 -9.60 -16.91
C ILE A 297 -14.27 -9.38 -17.91
N THR A 298 -14.28 -8.25 -18.61
CA THR A 298 -13.29 -7.88 -19.62
C THR A 298 -11.96 -7.50 -18.99
N GLY A 299 -11.98 -6.81 -17.84
CA GLY A 299 -10.82 -6.46 -17.03
C GLY A 299 -10.18 -7.64 -16.29
N ARG A 300 -10.56 -8.90 -16.54
CA ARG A 300 -9.82 -10.08 -16.06
C ARG A 300 -9.08 -10.73 -17.23
N PRO A 301 -7.97 -10.16 -17.71
CA PRO A 301 -7.10 -10.90 -18.60
C PRO A 301 -6.73 -12.20 -17.89
N GLY A 302 -6.77 -13.30 -18.64
CA GLY A 302 -6.13 -14.55 -18.22
C GLY A 302 -4.61 -14.42 -18.25
N SER A 303 -4.08 -13.31 -17.72
CA SER A 303 -2.66 -13.13 -17.49
C SER A 303 -2.28 -14.15 -16.44
N GLN A 304 -1.91 -15.35 -16.89
CA GLN A 304 -1.08 -16.22 -16.09
C GLN A 304 0.07 -15.34 -15.60
N PRO A 305 0.30 -15.26 -14.28
CA PRO A 305 1.43 -14.51 -13.76
C PRO A 305 2.66 -14.96 -14.53
N SER A 306 3.37 -14.00 -15.10
CA SER A 306 4.58 -14.29 -15.86
C SER A 306 5.45 -15.21 -15.02
N LEU A 307 5.74 -16.42 -15.52
CA LEU A 307 6.67 -17.35 -14.89
C LEU A 307 8.12 -16.83 -14.95
N ALA A 308 8.35 -15.71 -15.64
CA ALA A 308 9.65 -15.05 -15.63
C ALA A 308 9.92 -14.51 -14.23
N THR A 309 10.87 -15.15 -13.56
CA THR A 309 11.39 -14.75 -12.25
C THR A 309 12.47 -13.68 -12.34
N ARG A 310 13.07 -13.48 -13.52
CA ARG A 310 14.22 -12.59 -13.76
C ARG A 310 13.87 -11.29 -14.49
N GLY A 311 12.60 -11.06 -14.83
CA GLY A 311 12.19 -9.85 -15.54
C GLY A 311 10.69 -9.78 -15.77
N HIS A 312 10.22 -8.61 -16.21
CA HIS A 312 8.82 -8.40 -16.55
C HIS A 312 8.57 -8.85 -17.99
N ARG A 313 7.82 -9.93 -18.17
CA ARG A 313 7.31 -10.31 -19.49
C ARG A 313 6.08 -9.46 -19.80
N GLN A 314 6.13 -8.71 -20.88
CA GLN A 314 4.97 -7.97 -21.35
C GLN A 314 3.92 -8.95 -21.91
N PRO A 315 2.62 -8.62 -21.73
CA PRO A 315 1.54 -9.54 -22.08
C PRO A 315 1.54 -9.88 -23.57
N ASP A 316 1.23 -11.14 -23.89
CA ASP A 316 1.15 -11.65 -25.27
C ASP A 316 -0.02 -11.00 -26.05
N ARG A 317 0.16 -10.79 -27.37
CA ARG A 317 -0.87 -10.28 -28.28
C ARG A 317 -2.16 -11.08 -28.20
N LYS A 318 -2.06 -12.39 -27.94
CA LYS A 318 -3.22 -13.30 -27.77
C LYS A 318 -4.18 -12.85 -26.66
N VAL A 319 -3.68 -12.17 -25.62
CA VAL A 319 -4.52 -11.64 -24.54
C VAL A 319 -5.45 -10.56 -25.06
N LEU A 320 -4.94 -9.64 -25.88
CA LEU A 320 -5.74 -8.55 -26.46
C LEU A 320 -6.84 -9.09 -27.38
N VAL A 321 -6.52 -10.10 -28.19
CA VAL A 321 -7.50 -10.76 -29.09
C VAL A 321 -8.59 -11.46 -28.29
N ARG A 322 -8.23 -12.25 -27.27
CA ARG A 322 -9.20 -12.92 -26.40
C ARG A 322 -10.12 -11.93 -25.68
N THR A 323 -9.55 -10.83 -25.19
CA THR A 323 -10.31 -9.76 -24.55
C THR A 323 -11.25 -9.07 -25.55
N GLY A 324 -10.80 -8.82 -26.78
CA GLY A 324 -11.63 -8.26 -27.85
C GLY A 324 -12.82 -9.15 -28.22
N ILE A 325 -12.58 -10.46 -28.36
CA ILE A 325 -13.65 -11.45 -28.60
C ILE A 325 -14.65 -11.46 -27.43
N ALA A 326 -14.15 -11.50 -26.19
CA ALA A 326 -15.01 -11.46 -25.01
C ALA A 326 -15.83 -10.16 -24.94
N ALA A 327 -15.22 -9.01 -25.25
CA ALA A 327 -15.94 -7.74 -25.32
C ALA A 327 -17.04 -7.76 -26.39
N GLY A 328 -16.77 -8.31 -27.57
CA GLY A 328 -17.76 -8.46 -28.64
C GLY A 328 -18.96 -9.35 -28.24
N VAL A 329 -18.69 -10.50 -27.61
CA VAL A 329 -19.75 -11.38 -27.09
C VAL A 329 -20.61 -10.67 -26.06
N VAL A 330 -20.00 -9.91 -25.13
CA VAL A 330 -20.77 -9.20 -24.10
C VAL A 330 -21.56 -8.02 -24.70
N VAL A 331 -21.06 -7.36 -25.74
CA VAL A 331 -21.82 -6.34 -26.49
C VAL A 331 -23.08 -6.95 -27.09
N LEU A 332 -22.98 -8.11 -27.76
CA LEU A 332 -24.14 -8.82 -28.30
C LEU A 332 -25.13 -9.19 -27.20
N LEU A 333 -24.61 -9.68 -26.07
CA LEU A 333 -25.43 -10.05 -24.92
C LEU A 333 -26.10 -8.83 -24.27
N ALA A 334 -25.47 -7.64 -24.31
CA ALA A 334 -26.05 -6.38 -23.88
C ALA A 334 -27.30 -6.04 -24.70
N PHE A 335 -27.16 -6.00 -26.03
CA PHE A 335 -28.28 -5.69 -26.93
C PHE A 335 -29.38 -6.73 -26.83
N TYR A 336 -29.02 -8.01 -26.70
CA TYR A 336 -29.99 -9.07 -26.46
C TYR A 336 -30.79 -8.83 -25.18
N PHE A 337 -30.11 -8.56 -24.06
CA PHE A 337 -30.75 -8.27 -22.78
C PHE A 337 -31.63 -7.02 -22.82
N ALA A 338 -31.19 -5.95 -23.49
CA ALA A 338 -32.00 -4.75 -23.73
C ALA A 338 -33.31 -5.06 -24.44
N VAL A 339 -33.25 -5.84 -25.52
CA VAL A 339 -34.43 -6.20 -26.30
C VAL A 339 -35.38 -7.05 -25.46
N ILE A 340 -34.90 -8.07 -24.74
CA ILE A 340 -35.76 -8.87 -23.84
C ILE A 340 -36.45 -7.97 -22.82
N LEU A 341 -35.67 -7.10 -22.17
CA LEU A 341 -36.17 -6.28 -21.07
C LEU A 341 -37.25 -5.31 -21.55
N SER A 342 -37.16 -4.87 -22.81
CA SER A 342 -38.18 -4.04 -23.46
C SER A 342 -39.51 -4.73 -23.75
N LEU A 343 -39.53 -6.08 -23.75
CA LEU A 343 -40.74 -6.87 -23.96
C LEU A 343 -41.55 -7.06 -22.67
N LEU A 344 -41.00 -6.74 -21.49
CA LEU A 344 -41.76 -6.86 -20.24
C LEU A 344 -42.80 -5.74 -20.14
N PRO A 345 -44.09 -6.08 -19.91
CA PRO A 345 -45.13 -5.08 -19.68
C PRO A 345 -45.00 -4.52 -18.26
N VAL A 346 -44.15 -3.51 -18.09
CA VAL A 346 -43.87 -2.88 -16.80
C VAL A 346 -44.32 -1.41 -16.78
N PRO A 347 -44.73 -0.88 -15.61
CA PRO A 347 -45.05 0.54 -15.45
C PRO A 347 -43.88 1.43 -15.87
N GLY A 348 -44.16 2.66 -16.33
CA GLY A 348 -43.16 3.58 -16.90
C GLY A 348 -41.92 3.82 -16.01
N PHE A 349 -42.10 3.93 -14.68
CA PHE A 349 -40.99 4.06 -13.74
C PHE A 349 -40.05 2.84 -13.74
N VAL A 350 -40.62 1.63 -13.78
CA VAL A 350 -39.88 0.37 -13.83
C VAL A 350 -39.24 0.19 -15.21
N SER A 351 -39.91 0.60 -16.28
CA SER A 351 -39.37 0.62 -17.65
C SER A 351 -38.14 1.55 -17.75
N TRP A 352 -38.18 2.73 -17.13
CA TRP A 352 -37.03 3.63 -17.03
C TRP A 352 -35.89 3.03 -16.20
N LEU A 353 -36.19 2.48 -15.02
CA LEU A 353 -35.19 1.87 -14.13
C LEU A 353 -34.43 0.73 -14.82
N LEU A 354 -35.15 -0.10 -15.56
CA LEU A 354 -34.64 -1.23 -16.34
C LEU A 354 -34.01 -0.79 -17.67
N GLY A 355 -34.29 0.42 -18.15
CA GLY A 355 -33.90 0.85 -19.50
C GLY A 355 -34.63 0.07 -20.60
N ALA A 356 -35.87 -0.34 -20.36
CA ALA A 356 -36.71 -1.14 -21.24
C ALA A 356 -37.44 -0.30 -22.31
N TYR A 357 -37.41 1.03 -22.21
CA TYR A 357 -38.07 1.93 -23.15
C TYR A 357 -37.36 1.94 -24.52
N LEU A 358 -38.10 2.26 -25.60
CA LEU A 358 -37.58 2.34 -26.98
C LEU A 358 -36.75 1.09 -27.36
N ALA A 359 -37.31 -0.10 -27.15
CA ALA A 359 -36.67 -1.40 -27.40
C ALA A 359 -35.36 -1.65 -26.62
N GLY A 360 -35.09 -0.88 -25.56
CA GLY A 360 -33.87 -0.95 -24.75
C GLY A 360 -32.58 -0.48 -25.44
N ILE A 361 -32.70 -0.02 -26.69
CA ILE A 361 -31.56 0.45 -27.50
C ILE A 361 -30.85 1.65 -26.85
N PRO A 362 -31.54 2.68 -26.33
CA PRO A 362 -30.88 3.80 -25.67
C PRO A 362 -30.06 3.37 -24.45
N ALA A 363 -30.61 2.48 -23.62
CA ALA A 363 -29.93 1.98 -22.42
C ALA A 363 -28.65 1.21 -22.77
N ALA A 364 -28.72 0.32 -23.76
CA ALA A 364 -27.57 -0.43 -24.26
C ALA A 364 -26.50 0.50 -24.85
N LEU A 365 -26.89 1.45 -25.70
CA LEU A 365 -25.96 2.40 -26.33
C LEU A 365 -25.28 3.31 -25.29
N THR A 366 -26.03 3.84 -24.33
CA THR A 366 -25.48 4.69 -23.27
C THR A 366 -24.52 3.91 -22.38
N SER A 367 -24.87 2.67 -21.99
CA SER A 367 -23.99 1.82 -21.19
C SER A 367 -22.71 1.47 -21.93
N LEU A 368 -22.80 0.99 -23.17
CA LEU A 368 -21.63 0.64 -23.99
C LEU A 368 -20.76 1.86 -24.30
N GLY A 369 -21.39 2.99 -24.62
CA GLY A 369 -20.71 4.26 -24.83
C GLY A 369 -19.98 4.74 -23.57
N ALA A 370 -20.60 4.66 -22.39
CA ALA A 370 -19.99 5.03 -21.13
C ALA A 370 -18.79 4.14 -20.78
N VAL A 371 -18.90 2.82 -21.00
CA VAL A 371 -17.79 1.87 -20.80
C VAL A 371 -16.64 2.16 -21.76
N ALA A 372 -16.92 2.37 -23.05
CA ALA A 372 -15.90 2.70 -24.05
C ALA A 372 -15.21 4.04 -23.71
N PHE A 373 -16.00 5.04 -23.34
CA PHE A 373 -15.49 6.35 -22.91
C PHE A 373 -14.65 6.25 -21.63
N ALA A 374 -15.08 5.44 -20.66
CA ALA A 374 -14.32 5.19 -19.44
C ALA A 374 -12.96 4.54 -19.75
N TYR A 375 -12.96 3.50 -20.60
CA TYR A 375 -11.74 2.82 -21.02
C TYR A 375 -10.79 3.78 -21.74
N VAL A 376 -11.28 4.56 -22.72
CA VAL A 376 -10.46 5.55 -23.44
C VAL A 376 -9.90 6.61 -22.49
N THR A 377 -10.70 7.07 -21.52
CA THR A 377 -10.28 8.07 -20.53
C THR A 377 -9.16 7.53 -19.64
N VAL A 378 -9.27 6.29 -19.17
CA VAL A 378 -8.24 5.64 -18.35
C VAL A 378 -6.99 5.35 -19.19
N VAL A 379 -7.12 4.84 -20.41
CA VAL A 379 -5.99 4.63 -21.33
C VAL A 379 -5.23 5.94 -21.60
N ARG A 380 -5.94 7.03 -21.90
CA ARG A 380 -5.30 8.34 -22.10
C ARG A 380 -4.56 8.78 -20.86
N HIS A 381 -5.17 8.65 -19.69
CA HIS A 381 -4.53 8.97 -18.42
C HIS A 381 -3.26 8.16 -18.17
N GLU A 382 -3.29 6.84 -18.35
CA GLU A 382 -2.11 5.97 -18.17
C GLU A 382 -1.00 6.31 -19.18
N LEU A 383 -1.35 6.61 -20.43
CA LEU A 383 -0.39 7.04 -21.46
C LEU A 383 0.20 8.42 -21.16
N ASP A 384 -0.60 9.36 -20.68
CA ASP A 384 -0.15 10.70 -20.31
C ASP A 384 0.79 10.64 -19.09
N VAL A 385 0.47 9.80 -18.10
CA VAL A 385 1.32 9.56 -16.93
C VAL A 385 2.61 8.85 -17.33
N ASP A 386 2.58 7.78 -18.12
CA ASP A 386 3.81 7.11 -18.61
C ASP A 386 4.67 8.06 -19.44
N ARG A 387 4.07 8.85 -20.33
CA ARG A 387 4.76 9.89 -21.09
C ARG A 387 5.41 10.92 -20.15
N LEU A 388 4.68 11.41 -19.14
CA LEU A 388 5.21 12.34 -18.14
C LEU A 388 6.42 11.72 -17.44
N LEU A 389 6.28 10.50 -16.89
CA LEU A 389 7.38 9.83 -16.19
C LEU A 389 8.62 9.65 -17.08
N ARG A 390 8.44 9.32 -18.37
CA ARG A 390 9.54 9.17 -19.34
C ARG A 390 10.21 10.48 -19.75
N THR A 391 9.51 11.62 -19.71
CA THR A 391 10.03 12.90 -20.20
C THR A 391 10.50 13.81 -19.08
N THR A 392 9.82 13.82 -17.93
CA THR A 392 10.07 14.77 -16.83
C THR A 392 10.86 14.13 -15.68
N MET A 393 10.68 12.83 -15.44
CA MET A 393 11.26 12.13 -14.28
C MET A 393 12.55 11.36 -14.58
N THR A 394 13.19 11.63 -15.72
CA THR A 394 14.56 11.15 -15.94
C THR A 394 15.54 11.98 -15.10
N ARG A 395 16.66 11.38 -14.71
CA ARG A 395 17.66 12.04 -13.85
C ARG A 395 18.13 13.38 -14.43
N GLU A 396 18.40 13.42 -15.74
CA GLU A 396 18.92 14.61 -16.39
C GLU A 396 17.89 15.72 -16.58
N THR A 397 16.62 15.36 -16.81
CA THR A 397 15.56 16.35 -17.06
C THR A 397 14.99 16.88 -15.75
N PHE A 398 14.86 16.03 -14.72
CA PHE A 398 14.29 16.40 -13.43
C PHE A 398 15.04 17.57 -12.77
N ALA A 399 16.37 17.56 -12.84
CA ALA A 399 17.21 18.63 -12.29
C ALA A 399 17.06 19.98 -13.04
N ARG A 400 16.70 19.94 -14.32
CA ARG A 400 16.60 21.12 -15.19
C ARG A 400 15.18 21.69 -15.27
N GLN A 401 14.17 20.92 -14.88
CA GLN A 401 12.78 21.29 -15.09
C GLN A 401 12.28 22.26 -14.01
N PRO A 402 11.50 23.29 -14.38
CA PRO A 402 10.83 24.12 -13.39
C PRO A 402 9.83 23.28 -12.58
N ARG A 403 9.75 23.59 -11.28
CA ARG A 403 8.81 22.92 -10.36
C ARG A 403 7.36 23.15 -10.84
N PRO A 404 6.45 22.16 -10.68
CA PRO A 404 5.06 22.31 -11.09
C PRO A 404 4.40 23.52 -10.44
N THR A 405 3.62 24.26 -11.22
CA THR A 405 2.82 25.39 -10.72
C THR A 405 1.69 24.87 -9.84
N VAL A 406 1.51 25.49 -8.68
CA VAL A 406 0.43 25.16 -7.73
C VAL A 406 -0.77 26.09 -7.88
N PRO A 407 -1.98 25.65 -7.46
CA PRO A 407 -3.14 26.54 -7.38
C PRO A 407 -2.83 27.79 -6.56
N ARG A 408 -3.30 28.96 -7.03
CA ARG A 408 -3.07 30.28 -6.40
C ARG A 408 -3.97 30.50 -5.19
N ARG A 409 -3.82 29.68 -4.15
CA ARG A 409 -4.51 29.85 -2.86
C ARG A 409 -3.53 30.29 -1.80
N LYS A 410 -3.96 31.23 -0.94
CA LYS A 410 -3.12 31.80 0.10
C LYS A 410 -2.65 30.73 1.10
N TRP A 411 -3.57 29.96 1.68
CA TRP A 411 -3.23 28.90 2.66
C TRP A 411 -2.25 27.85 2.09
N ILE A 412 -2.38 27.46 0.81
CA ILE A 412 -1.43 26.55 0.15
C ILE A 412 -0.05 27.18 0.05
N ALA A 413 0.04 28.46 -0.34
CA ALA A 413 1.30 29.17 -0.45
C ALA A 413 1.98 29.32 0.92
N ASP A 414 1.22 29.71 1.94
CA ASP A 414 1.69 29.88 3.32
C ASP A 414 2.18 28.53 3.89
N ARG A 415 1.42 27.44 3.67
CA ARG A 415 1.85 26.10 4.10
C ARG A 415 3.08 25.59 3.35
N LEU A 416 3.18 25.83 2.04
CA LEU A 416 4.40 25.48 1.29
C LEU A 416 5.62 26.26 1.77
N ALA A 417 5.44 27.50 2.24
CA ALA A 417 6.50 28.28 2.87
C ALA A 417 6.90 27.66 4.22
N ALA A 418 5.93 27.25 5.05
CA ALA A 418 6.20 26.53 6.30
C ALA A 418 6.92 25.19 6.09
N ILE A 419 6.54 24.41 5.07
CA ILE A 419 7.22 23.16 4.68
C ILE A 419 8.65 23.44 4.21
N LYS A 420 8.87 24.53 3.47
CA LYS A 420 10.22 24.96 3.06
C LYS A 420 11.06 25.33 4.28
N GLU A 421 10.50 26.11 5.21
CA GLU A 421 11.19 26.50 6.43
C GLU A 421 11.53 25.30 7.31
N ALA A 422 10.62 24.31 7.40
CA ALA A 422 10.85 23.06 8.13
C ALA A 422 12.01 22.23 7.58
N ARG A 423 12.18 22.22 6.26
CA ARG A 423 13.32 21.54 5.61
C ARG A 423 14.65 22.14 6.04
N ASP A 424 14.72 23.47 6.08
CA ASP A 424 15.96 24.20 6.37
C ASP A 424 16.07 24.59 7.86
N GLY A 425 15.10 24.18 8.68
CA GLY A 425 14.98 24.54 10.09
C GLY A 425 15.89 23.70 11.00
N ASN A 426 16.10 24.15 12.23
CA ASN A 426 16.88 23.47 13.28
C ASN A 426 16.02 22.95 14.44
N ALA A 427 14.68 23.04 14.34
CA ALA A 427 13.75 22.52 15.34
C ALA A 427 12.78 21.51 14.72
N THR A 428 12.45 20.47 15.47
CA THR A 428 11.47 19.45 15.10
C THR A 428 10.53 19.20 16.26
N VAL A 429 9.28 19.59 16.08
CA VAL A 429 8.22 19.33 17.03
C VAL A 429 7.55 18.02 16.64
N TYR A 430 7.52 17.05 17.54
CA TYR A 430 6.99 15.70 17.27
C TYR A 430 5.71 15.43 18.06
N SER A 431 4.83 14.62 17.46
CA SER A 431 3.65 14.06 18.13
C SER A 431 3.96 12.67 18.70
N GLY A 432 3.28 12.31 19.79
CA GLY A 432 3.40 11.00 20.42
C GLY A 432 4.69 10.80 21.22
N TYR A 433 5.14 9.54 21.32
CA TYR A 433 6.24 9.16 22.23
C TYR A 433 7.65 9.36 21.65
N THR A 434 7.84 9.15 20.35
CA THR A 434 9.19 9.10 19.75
C THR A 434 9.58 10.45 19.13
N PRO A 435 10.71 11.06 19.55
CA PRO A 435 11.11 12.38 19.03
C PRO A 435 11.62 12.36 17.59
N PHE A 436 12.11 11.20 17.12
CA PHE A 436 12.83 11.07 15.86
C PHE A 436 11.92 10.83 14.64
N ILE A 437 10.75 11.49 14.59
CA ILE A 437 9.88 11.40 13.41
C ILE A 437 10.59 11.91 12.17
N GLY A 438 10.52 11.14 11.08
CA GLY A 438 11.20 11.43 9.83
C GLY A 438 12.56 10.76 9.66
N PHE A 439 13.03 10.01 10.67
CA PHE A 439 14.32 9.32 10.65
C PHE A 439 14.18 7.78 10.77
N ALA A 440 12.96 7.24 10.70
CA ALA A 440 12.61 5.85 11.00
C ALA A 440 12.86 5.45 12.47
N ALA A 441 12.42 4.24 12.81
CA ALA A 441 12.64 3.65 14.14
C ALA A 441 14.14 3.46 14.42
N SER A 442 14.53 3.64 15.68
CA SER A 442 15.93 3.47 16.11
C SER A 442 16.42 2.04 15.87
N SER A 443 17.59 1.92 15.24
CA SER A 443 18.31 0.66 15.07
C SER A 443 19.03 0.25 16.36
N SER A 444 19.70 1.19 17.02
CA SER A 444 20.37 0.98 18.32
C SER A 444 20.39 2.25 19.16
N LYS A 445 20.36 2.10 20.49
CA LYS A 445 20.43 3.20 21.45
C LYS A 445 21.46 2.86 22.53
N TRP A 446 22.32 3.83 22.83
CA TRP A 446 23.39 3.66 23.82
C TRP A 446 23.38 4.86 24.78
N PRO A 447 22.90 4.70 26.01
CA PRO A 447 23.17 5.65 27.08
C PRO A 447 24.54 5.35 27.70
N LEU A 448 25.44 6.33 27.70
CA LEU A 448 26.71 6.30 28.40
C LEU A 448 26.69 7.33 29.51
N THR A 449 27.27 6.97 30.65
CA THR A 449 27.50 7.88 31.77
C THR A 449 28.96 7.80 32.14
N VAL A 450 29.64 8.94 32.07
CA VAL A 450 31.08 9.08 32.30
C VAL A 450 31.30 9.99 33.51
N PRO A 451 31.90 9.48 34.60
CA PRO A 451 32.28 10.33 35.71
C PRO A 451 33.44 11.25 35.30
N LEU A 452 33.30 12.55 35.58
CA LEU A 452 34.31 13.56 35.31
C LEU A 452 35.27 13.65 36.50
N LEU A 453 36.19 12.67 36.56
CA LEU A 453 37.27 12.61 37.55
C LEU A 453 38.54 13.22 36.97
N PRO A 454 39.37 13.90 37.78
CA PRO A 454 40.71 14.29 37.37
C PRO A 454 41.50 13.06 36.94
N ALA A 455 42.29 13.17 35.88
CA ALA A 455 43.19 12.10 35.48
C ALA A 455 44.31 11.92 36.52
N ASP A 456 44.52 10.68 36.97
CA ASP A 456 45.68 10.34 37.79
C ASP A 456 46.97 10.50 36.97
N ASP A 457 47.98 11.15 37.54
CA ASP A 457 49.31 11.24 36.91
C ASP A 457 50.18 10.06 37.39
N PRO A 458 50.45 9.06 36.53
CA PRO A 458 51.35 8.00 36.91
C PRO A 458 52.77 8.57 36.83
N ALA A 459 53.30 8.94 37.99
CA ALA A 459 54.72 9.26 38.22
C ALA A 459 55.25 10.56 37.59
N GLY A 460 54.51 11.67 37.63
CA GLY A 460 55.08 13.03 37.43
C GLY A 460 55.71 13.29 36.06
N MET A 461 55.43 12.45 35.06
CA MET A 461 56.05 12.51 33.73
C MET A 461 55.27 13.38 32.73
N ARG A 462 54.08 13.85 33.08
CA ARG A 462 53.33 14.80 32.25
C ARG A 462 53.07 16.07 33.04
N ALA A 463 53.60 17.20 32.57
CA ALA A 463 53.20 18.52 33.03
C ALA A 463 51.73 18.78 32.63
N ARG A 464 50.80 18.23 33.41
CA ARG A 464 49.36 18.45 33.28
C ARG A 464 48.88 19.23 34.51
N PRO A 465 47.97 20.19 34.35
CA PRO A 465 47.47 20.98 35.47
C PRO A 465 46.83 20.07 36.52
N ALA A 466 47.10 20.35 37.81
CA ALA A 466 46.63 19.57 38.95
C ALA A 466 45.09 19.61 39.12
N GLU A 467 44.41 20.53 38.44
CA GLU A 467 42.96 20.64 38.40
C GLU A 467 42.46 20.58 36.94
N PRO A 468 41.44 19.76 36.63
CA PRO A 468 40.85 19.69 35.29
C PRO A 468 40.27 21.04 34.88
N ARG A 469 40.41 21.41 33.60
CA ARG A 469 39.78 22.62 33.09
C ARG A 469 38.27 22.40 32.98
N PRO A 470 37.42 23.25 33.59
CA PRO A 470 35.98 23.15 33.41
C PRO A 470 35.64 23.45 31.95
N PHE A 471 34.66 22.74 31.40
CA PHE A 471 34.19 22.93 30.04
C PHE A 471 32.66 23.05 30.01
N THR A 472 32.15 23.63 28.93
CA THR A 472 30.71 23.71 28.68
C THR A 472 30.26 22.67 27.66
N VAL A 473 29.01 22.20 27.74
CA VAL A 473 28.48 21.21 26.77
C VAL A 473 28.56 21.75 25.33
N THR A 474 28.42 23.06 25.14
CA THR A 474 28.60 23.73 23.86
C THR A 474 30.00 23.53 23.30
N GLU A 475 31.06 23.73 24.10
CA GLU A 475 32.45 23.50 23.67
C GLU A 475 32.70 22.04 23.24
N LEU A 476 32.11 21.07 23.95
CA LEU A 476 32.22 19.66 23.58
C LEU A 476 31.51 19.37 22.25
N VAL A 477 30.30 19.90 22.06
CA VAL A 477 29.54 19.71 20.81
C VAL A 477 30.26 20.37 19.64
N ASP A 478 30.81 21.58 19.83
CA ASP A 478 31.56 22.30 18.82
C ASP A 478 32.83 21.53 18.42
N HIS A 479 33.58 21.01 19.39
CA HIS A 479 34.75 20.18 19.14
C HIS A 479 34.42 18.90 18.36
N VAL A 480 33.34 18.19 18.75
CA VAL A 480 32.89 17.00 18.02
C VAL A 480 32.46 17.35 16.60
N ARG A 481 31.75 18.48 16.41
CA ARG A 481 31.34 18.97 15.08
C ARG A 481 32.55 19.23 14.20
N GLU A 482 33.53 19.98 14.70
CA GLU A 482 34.75 20.33 13.97
C GLU A 482 35.56 19.09 13.59
N GLN A 483 35.74 18.14 14.50
CA GLN A 483 36.45 16.89 14.23
C GLN A 483 35.76 16.06 13.14
N LEU A 484 34.42 15.93 13.19
CA LEU A 484 33.68 15.20 12.16
C LEU A 484 33.73 15.91 10.80
N GLN A 485 33.70 17.25 10.77
CA GLN A 485 33.88 18.03 9.54
C GLN A 485 35.29 17.87 8.97
N ALA A 486 36.32 17.86 9.82
CA ALA A 486 37.70 17.64 9.40
C ALA A 486 37.91 16.24 8.81
N VAL A 487 37.32 15.21 9.42
CA VAL A 487 37.36 13.84 8.88
C VAL A 487 36.65 13.75 7.53
N ALA A 488 35.50 14.41 7.38
CA ALA A 488 34.78 14.46 6.11
C ALA A 488 35.58 15.18 5.01
N ALA A 489 36.28 16.27 5.36
CA ALA A 489 37.14 17.01 4.43
C ALA A 489 38.42 16.26 4.05
N GLY A 490 39.07 15.59 5.01
CA GLY A 490 40.28 14.79 4.80
C GLY A 490 40.05 13.61 3.86
N GLY A 491 38.92 12.91 4.00
CA GLY A 491 38.53 11.83 3.10
C GLY A 491 38.26 12.26 1.65
N ALA A 492 38.07 13.56 1.39
CA ALA A 492 37.88 14.10 0.04
C ALA A 492 39.21 14.44 -0.69
N LEU A 493 40.33 14.54 0.03
CA LEU A 493 41.64 14.93 -0.50
C LEU A 493 42.50 13.73 -0.91
N ASP A 494 42.30 12.55 -0.33
CA ASP A 494 43.01 11.30 -0.63
C ASP A 494 42.49 10.61 -1.92
N GLY A 495 42.50 11.35 -3.04
CA GLY A 495 41.93 11.00 -4.36
C GLY A 495 42.53 9.80 -5.10
N THR A 496 42.87 8.71 -4.41
CA THR A 496 43.42 7.49 -4.98
C THR A 496 42.64 6.24 -4.54
N THR A 497 41.35 6.12 -4.83
CA THR A 497 40.73 4.79 -4.99
C THR A 497 39.63 4.73 -6.05
N THR A 498 39.82 3.71 -6.89
CA THR A 498 38.92 3.04 -7.82
C THR A 498 37.50 2.90 -7.25
N SER A 499 36.50 3.51 -7.92
CA SER A 499 35.08 3.11 -7.90
C SER A 499 34.57 2.35 -6.66
N GLY A 500 34.28 3.06 -5.55
CA GLY A 500 33.60 2.45 -4.40
C GLY A 500 33.70 3.16 -3.04
N GLU A 501 34.58 4.15 -2.84
CA GLU A 501 34.86 4.74 -1.52
C GLU A 501 34.45 6.23 -1.36
N GLU A 502 33.23 6.63 -1.74
CA GLU A 502 32.69 7.99 -1.49
C GLU A 502 32.22 8.22 -0.02
N THR A 503 32.87 7.64 0.99
CA THR A 503 32.13 7.19 2.19
C THR A 503 31.80 8.24 3.27
N LEU A 504 32.45 9.40 3.34
CA LEU A 504 32.09 10.48 4.28
C LEU A 504 31.99 11.88 3.65
N GLY A 505 32.29 12.04 2.35
CA GLY A 505 32.24 13.34 1.67
C GLY A 505 30.84 13.94 1.54
N SER A 506 29.78 13.13 1.74
CA SER A 506 28.37 13.55 1.75
C SER A 506 27.79 13.78 3.15
N LEU A 507 28.62 13.70 4.20
CA LEU A 507 28.22 13.88 5.60
C LEU A 507 27.57 15.25 5.82
N ARG A 508 26.34 15.25 6.35
CA ARG A 508 25.63 16.45 6.79
C ARG A 508 25.52 16.45 8.30
N ILE A 509 26.06 17.48 8.92
CA ILE A 509 25.95 17.70 10.36
C ILE A 509 25.05 18.90 10.60
N GLU A 510 24.09 18.76 11.49
CA GLU A 510 23.14 19.81 11.84
C GLU A 510 22.83 19.80 13.34
N ASP A 511 22.64 20.99 13.90
CA ASP A 511 22.09 21.15 15.23
C ASP A 511 20.57 21.02 15.15
N ARG A 512 20.00 20.11 15.94
CA ARG A 512 18.56 19.87 15.94
C ARG A 512 17.97 19.82 17.34
N VAL A 513 16.97 20.65 17.57
CA VAL A 513 16.19 20.65 18.80
C VAL A 513 14.92 19.84 18.58
N PHE A 514 14.72 18.81 19.40
CA PHE A 514 13.47 18.05 19.45
C PHE A 514 12.61 18.52 20.61
N ALA A 515 11.33 18.77 20.36
CA ALA A 515 10.35 19.20 21.37
C ALA A 515 9.02 18.45 21.19
N SER A 516 8.35 18.11 22.29
CA SER A 516 7.03 17.46 22.22
C SER A 516 5.94 18.46 21.89
N GLY A 517 5.09 18.15 20.90
CA GLY A 517 3.98 19.01 20.48
C GLY A 517 2.97 19.32 21.59
N THR A 518 2.79 18.41 22.53
CA THR A 518 1.87 18.56 23.68
C THR A 518 2.38 19.47 24.80
N THR A 519 3.67 19.81 24.81
CA THR A 519 4.29 20.57 25.90
C THR A 519 4.75 21.97 25.50
N ILE A 520 4.63 22.33 24.22
CA ILE A 520 5.14 23.60 23.69
C ILE A 520 4.09 24.73 23.69
N GLY A 521 2.85 24.47 24.11
CA GLY A 521 1.76 25.46 24.09
C GLY A 521 2.08 26.74 24.85
N ASP A 522 2.83 26.64 25.94
CA ASP A 522 3.24 27.77 26.79
C ASP A 522 4.66 28.31 26.50
N ASP A 523 5.36 27.75 25.50
CA ASP A 523 6.74 28.12 25.19
C ASP A 523 6.79 29.10 24.00
N ASP A 524 6.97 30.38 24.32
CA ASP A 524 7.07 31.49 23.34
C ASP A 524 8.16 31.29 22.29
N ARG A 525 9.14 30.42 22.53
CA ARG A 525 10.19 30.09 21.54
C ARG A 525 9.63 29.30 20.36
N PHE A 526 8.57 28.53 20.58
CA PHE A 526 7.96 27.68 19.56
C PHE A 526 6.62 28.22 19.04
N ILE A 527 5.88 28.99 19.83
CA ILE A 527 4.60 29.57 19.38
C ILE A 527 4.84 30.88 18.63
N ARG A 528 4.26 30.99 17.42
CA ARG A 528 4.35 32.19 16.58
C ARG A 528 2.98 32.87 16.50
N PRO A 529 2.86 34.19 16.77
CA PRO A 529 1.59 34.90 16.67
C PRO A 529 1.01 34.95 15.24
N THR A 530 1.87 34.78 14.23
CA THR A 530 1.52 34.98 12.82
C THR A 530 1.21 33.70 12.05
N THR A 531 1.54 32.52 12.60
CA THR A 531 1.39 31.22 11.92
C THR A 531 0.82 30.18 12.86
N LEU A 532 -0.10 29.34 12.36
CA LEU A 532 -0.69 28.24 13.14
C LEU A 532 0.32 27.15 13.49
N ALA A 533 1.28 26.88 12.61
CA ALA A 533 2.33 25.89 12.84
C ALA A 533 3.39 26.42 13.81
N PRO A 534 3.98 25.54 14.64
CA PRO A 534 5.06 25.93 15.55
C PRO A 534 6.35 26.29 14.79
N ALA A 535 7.23 27.03 15.46
CA ALA A 535 8.50 27.47 14.92
C ALA A 535 9.39 26.27 14.56
N THR A 536 9.85 26.27 13.30
CA THR A 536 10.75 25.25 12.76
C THR A 536 12.21 25.67 12.85
N ARG A 537 12.46 26.95 13.18
CA ARG A 537 13.77 27.53 13.37
C ARG A 537 13.84 28.34 14.66
N LEU A 538 14.84 28.03 15.48
CA LEU A 538 15.21 28.74 16.69
C LEU A 538 16.51 29.53 16.47
N PRO A 539 16.66 30.71 17.10
CA PRO A 539 17.91 31.46 17.06
C PRO A 539 19.04 30.70 17.77
N ALA A 540 20.29 30.94 17.37
CA ALA A 540 21.46 30.24 17.91
C ALA A 540 21.56 30.36 19.45
N GLU A 541 21.28 31.53 20.00
CA GLU A 541 21.28 31.79 21.44
C GLU A 541 20.28 30.89 22.20
N ALA A 542 19.07 30.69 21.64
CA ALA A 542 18.09 29.79 22.24
C ALA A 542 18.55 28.33 22.19
N VAL A 543 19.22 27.92 21.11
CA VAL A 543 19.78 26.57 20.98
C VAL A 543 20.89 26.34 22.01
N GLU A 544 21.82 27.30 22.18
CA GLU A 544 22.87 27.23 23.20
C GLU A 544 22.29 27.16 24.61
N GLN A 545 21.25 27.94 24.90
CA GLN A 545 20.57 27.89 26.20
C GLN A 545 19.96 26.50 26.46
N ILE A 546 19.35 25.88 25.45
CA ILE A 546 18.81 24.52 25.53
C ILE A 546 19.92 23.49 25.74
N MET A 547 21.08 23.65 25.10
CA MET A 547 22.25 22.79 25.30
C MET A 547 22.79 22.89 26.73
N ARG A 548 22.89 24.11 27.28
CA ARG A 548 23.38 24.35 28.64
C ARG A 548 22.41 23.86 29.71
N ARG A 549 21.10 24.01 29.48
CA ARG A 549 20.04 23.65 30.44
C ARG A 549 18.88 22.96 29.71
N PRO A 550 18.96 21.63 29.49
CA PRO A 550 17.85 20.90 28.88
C PRO A 550 16.63 20.89 29.83
N THR A 551 15.51 21.49 29.42
CA THR A 551 14.28 21.58 30.22
C THR A 551 13.19 20.64 29.69
N GLY A 552 12.43 20.01 30.60
CA GLY A 552 11.23 19.23 30.24
C GLY A 552 11.47 18.21 29.13
N THR A 553 10.73 18.35 28.03
CA THR A 553 10.77 17.50 26.81
C THR A 553 11.64 18.07 25.68
N VAL A 554 12.25 19.24 25.87
CA VAL A 554 13.05 19.93 24.84
C VAL A 554 14.50 19.53 24.95
N ARG A 555 15.07 18.94 23.90
CA ARG A 555 16.44 18.44 23.89
C ARG A 555 17.16 18.79 22.59
N HIS A 556 18.37 19.32 22.71
CA HIS A 556 19.30 19.47 21.60
C HIS A 556 19.97 18.13 21.29
N TYR A 557 20.10 17.84 20.01
CA TYR A 557 20.89 16.74 19.46
C TYR A 557 21.77 17.30 18.34
N LEU A 558 23.04 16.87 18.32
CA LEU A 558 23.87 16.96 17.13
C LEU A 558 23.48 15.80 16.21
N ALA A 559 22.87 16.11 15.07
CA ALA A 559 22.39 15.13 14.12
C ALA A 559 23.38 15.00 12.95
N ILE A 560 23.80 13.77 12.69
CA ILE A 560 24.71 13.43 11.61
C ILE A 560 23.97 12.54 10.62
N HIS A 561 23.85 12.99 9.37
CA HIS A 561 23.21 12.26 8.29
C HIS A 561 24.22 11.93 7.21
N VAL A 562 24.24 10.67 6.76
CA VAL A 562 25.10 10.24 5.66
C VAL A 562 24.23 9.67 4.55
N PRO A 563 23.83 10.46 3.54
CA PRO A 563 23.05 9.92 2.43
C PRO A 563 23.92 8.95 1.60
N LEU A 564 23.48 7.70 1.52
CA LEU A 564 24.07 6.63 0.72
C LEU A 564 23.12 6.25 -0.41
N TRP A 565 23.65 5.63 -1.48
CA TRP A 565 22.83 5.15 -2.60
C TRP A 565 21.90 6.23 -3.16
N GLY A 566 22.43 7.43 -3.43
CA GLY A 566 21.64 8.57 -3.92
C GLY A 566 20.53 9.07 -2.97
N GLY A 567 20.68 8.79 -1.67
CA GLY A 567 19.72 9.13 -0.60
C GLY A 567 18.70 8.02 -0.32
N ASP A 568 18.75 6.89 -1.04
CA ASP A 568 17.83 5.77 -0.86
C ASP A 568 18.02 5.13 0.52
N VAL A 569 19.25 5.15 1.06
CA VAL A 569 19.52 4.78 2.45
C VAL A 569 20.22 5.94 3.16
N VAL A 570 19.68 6.36 4.30
CA VAL A 570 20.26 7.46 5.10
C VAL A 570 20.44 7.03 6.54
N PRO A 571 21.62 6.51 6.93
CA PRO A 571 22.02 6.38 8.31
C PRO A 571 22.10 7.76 8.96
N SER A 572 21.51 7.86 10.15
CA SER A 572 21.42 9.06 10.97
C SER A 572 21.86 8.74 12.38
N VAL A 573 22.88 9.44 12.89
CA VAL A 573 23.37 9.31 14.27
C VAL A 573 23.01 10.58 15.01
N PHE A 574 22.27 10.42 16.11
CA PHE A 574 21.89 11.53 16.99
C PHE A 574 22.69 11.45 18.28
N LEU A 575 23.39 12.54 18.59
CA LEU A 575 24.21 12.67 19.79
C LEU A 575 23.58 13.71 20.71
N HIS A 576 23.23 13.31 21.92
CA HIS A 576 22.82 14.22 22.97
C HIS A 576 23.82 14.19 24.12
N PHE A 577 24.25 15.38 24.52
CA PHE A 577 25.19 15.58 25.62
C PHE A 577 24.48 16.38 26.73
N SER A 578 24.68 15.97 27.98
CA SER A 578 24.27 16.74 29.14
C SER A 578 25.22 16.51 30.30
N THR A 579 25.44 17.53 31.11
CA THR A 579 26.25 17.44 32.34
C THR A 579 25.34 17.65 33.54
N VAL A 580 25.34 16.69 34.45
CA VAL A 580 24.59 16.77 35.72
C VAL A 580 25.58 16.47 36.84
N GLY A 581 25.78 17.43 37.75
CA GLY A 581 26.82 17.31 38.78
C GLY A 581 28.21 17.15 38.17
N ARG A 582 28.91 16.05 38.51
CA ARG A 582 30.23 15.70 37.97
C ARG A 582 30.18 14.53 36.99
N THR A 583 29.05 14.30 36.31
CA THR A 583 28.90 13.23 35.33
C THR A 583 28.47 13.78 33.97
N LEU A 584 29.15 13.32 32.92
CA LEU A 584 28.77 13.55 31.53
C LEU A 584 27.84 12.42 31.10
N HIS A 585 26.61 12.76 30.71
CA HIS A 585 25.68 11.85 30.09
C HIS A 585 25.72 12.03 28.57
N LEU A 586 25.96 10.94 27.87
CA LEU A 586 25.98 10.86 26.42
C LEU A 586 24.89 9.88 25.98
N HIS A 587 23.96 10.33 25.15
CA HIS A 587 22.96 9.47 24.56
C HIS A 587 23.13 9.42 23.04
N ILE A 588 23.44 8.24 22.52
CA ILE A 588 23.62 7.98 21.10
C ILE A 588 22.42 7.18 20.59
N SER A 589 21.69 7.74 19.63
CA SER A 589 20.59 7.05 18.95
C SER A 589 20.90 6.91 17.47
N ASN A 590 21.00 5.67 16.99
CA ASN A 590 21.24 5.37 15.58
C ASN A 590 19.92 5.05 14.89
N HIS A 591 19.69 5.69 13.76
CA HIS A 591 18.49 5.60 12.96
C HIS A 591 18.88 5.33 11.51
N VAL A 592 18.16 4.46 10.82
CA VAL A 592 18.46 4.16 9.41
C VAL A 592 17.17 4.27 8.61
N LEU A 593 17.07 5.32 7.81
CA LEU A 593 16.03 5.41 6.78
C LEU A 593 16.39 4.43 5.67
N GLY A 594 15.59 3.36 5.54
CA GLY A 594 15.74 2.37 4.48
C GLY A 594 15.26 2.86 3.11
N PRO A 595 15.38 2.00 2.08
CA PRO A 595 15.02 2.35 0.72
C PRO A 595 13.56 2.75 0.59
N VAL A 596 13.25 3.62 -0.38
CA VAL A 596 11.86 3.89 -0.75
C VAL A 596 11.25 2.65 -1.39
N ARG A 597 9.92 2.51 -1.39
CA ARG A 597 9.23 1.35 -1.97
C ARG A 597 9.73 1.04 -3.40
N ALA A 598 9.94 -0.25 -3.66
CA ALA A 598 10.34 -0.80 -4.94
C ALA A 598 9.56 -0.21 -6.14
N ASP A 599 8.24 -0.07 -5.99
CA ASP A 599 7.34 0.44 -7.03
C ASP A 599 7.67 1.89 -7.47
N TYR A 600 8.32 2.68 -6.61
CA TYR A 600 8.62 4.09 -6.89
C TYR A 600 9.87 4.26 -7.75
N HIS A 601 10.72 3.22 -7.82
CA HIS A 601 11.88 3.17 -8.70
C HIS A 601 11.51 2.85 -10.16
N VAL A 602 10.21 2.78 -10.50
CA VAL A 602 9.72 2.48 -11.85
C VAL A 602 10.32 3.40 -12.91
N VAL A 603 10.57 4.67 -12.57
CA VAL A 603 11.12 5.67 -13.49
C VAL A 603 12.48 5.26 -14.08
N ASP A 604 13.29 4.51 -13.35
CA ASP A 604 14.61 4.06 -13.82
C ASP A 604 14.51 2.84 -14.74
N ARG A 605 13.36 2.16 -14.74
CA ARG A 605 13.03 1.10 -15.68
C ARG A 605 12.45 1.64 -16.98
N LEU A 606 11.88 2.84 -16.97
CA LEU A 606 11.29 3.47 -18.14
C LEU A 606 12.37 4.10 -19.02
N ARG A 607 13.17 3.25 -19.68
CA ARG A 607 14.20 3.71 -20.63
C ARG A 607 13.60 3.93 -22.02
N GLY A 608 13.95 5.07 -22.63
CA GLY A 608 13.64 5.38 -24.02
C GLY A 608 12.16 5.62 -24.32
N PRO A 609 11.81 5.77 -25.61
CA PRO A 609 10.45 6.03 -26.05
C PRO A 609 9.53 4.83 -25.75
N LEU A 610 8.22 5.10 -25.73
CA LEU A 610 7.21 4.08 -25.46
C LEU A 610 7.19 3.03 -26.58
N THR A 611 7.76 1.87 -26.32
CA THR A 611 7.74 0.70 -27.24
C THR A 611 6.31 0.21 -27.49
N PRO A 612 6.00 -0.35 -28.69
CA PRO A 612 4.68 -0.91 -29.00
C PRO A 612 4.22 -1.98 -28.00
N GLU A 613 5.16 -2.78 -27.48
CA GLU A 613 4.88 -3.85 -26.54
C GLU A 613 4.57 -3.28 -25.14
N ALA A 614 5.29 -2.23 -24.70
CA ALA A 614 4.97 -1.53 -23.45
C ALA A 614 3.61 -0.83 -23.54
N LYS A 615 3.29 -0.21 -24.68
CA LYS A 615 1.98 0.37 -24.96
C LYS A 615 0.88 -0.69 -24.85
N ARG A 616 1.09 -1.89 -25.38
CA ARG A 616 0.16 -3.02 -25.23
C ARG A 616 -0.03 -3.42 -23.76
N GLY A 617 1.06 -3.43 -22.98
CA GLY A 617 1.01 -3.63 -21.54
C GLY A 617 0.09 -2.63 -20.84
N LEU A 618 0.27 -1.33 -21.14
CA LEU A 618 -0.55 -0.25 -20.58
C LEU A 618 -2.03 -0.36 -20.98
N LEU A 619 -2.34 -0.74 -22.22
CA LEU A 619 -3.73 -0.96 -22.65
C LEU A 619 -4.42 -2.06 -21.85
N ILE A 620 -3.70 -3.14 -21.55
CA ILE A 620 -4.23 -4.27 -20.78
C ILE A 620 -4.35 -3.90 -19.29
N ASP A 621 -3.38 -3.18 -18.73
CA ASP A 621 -3.46 -2.72 -17.34
C ASP A 621 -4.57 -1.67 -17.15
N ALA A 622 -4.76 -0.77 -18.12
CA ALA A 622 -5.85 0.18 -18.14
C ALA A 622 -7.21 -0.52 -18.07
N LEU A 623 -7.39 -1.66 -18.77
CA LEU A 623 -8.64 -2.43 -18.71
C LEU A 623 -8.93 -2.99 -17.31
N LEU A 624 -7.89 -3.48 -16.62
CA LEU A 624 -7.97 -3.94 -15.22
C LEU A 624 -8.36 -2.80 -14.27
N ARG A 625 -7.81 -1.60 -14.48
CA ARG A 625 -8.04 -0.43 -13.63
C ARG A 625 -9.35 0.28 -13.93
N THR A 626 -9.85 0.22 -15.17
CA THR A 626 -11.04 0.97 -15.61
C THR A 626 -12.27 0.64 -14.78
N GLY A 627 -12.52 -0.65 -14.45
CA GLY A 627 -13.68 -1.03 -13.65
C GLY A 627 -13.69 -0.41 -12.25
N ARG A 628 -12.54 -0.46 -11.55
CA ARG A 628 -12.40 0.16 -10.22
C ARG A 628 -12.45 1.68 -10.31
N ALA A 629 -11.83 2.26 -11.33
CA ALA A 629 -11.81 3.70 -11.53
C ALA A 629 -13.20 4.27 -11.84
N PHE A 630 -13.97 3.57 -12.69
CA PHE A 630 -15.34 3.96 -13.04
C PHE A 630 -16.29 3.84 -11.85
N ALA A 631 -16.23 2.73 -11.09
CA ALA A 631 -17.04 2.53 -9.90
C ALA A 631 -16.78 3.57 -8.80
N GLY A 632 -15.49 3.89 -8.57
CA GLY A 632 -15.09 4.84 -7.54
C GLY A 632 -15.15 6.31 -7.95
N ALA A 633 -15.35 6.61 -9.24
CA ALA A 633 -15.26 7.97 -9.77
C ALA A 633 -16.23 8.96 -9.09
N PRO A 634 -17.53 8.68 -8.92
CA PRO A 634 -18.44 9.61 -8.25
C PRO A 634 -18.03 9.93 -6.81
N PHE A 635 -17.54 8.92 -6.07
CA PHE A 635 -17.09 9.10 -4.70
C PHE A 635 -15.80 9.93 -4.62
N ARG A 636 -14.84 9.69 -5.52
CA ARG A 636 -13.58 10.46 -5.59
C ARG A 636 -13.82 11.90 -6.04
N ALA A 637 -14.66 12.10 -7.05
CA ALA A 637 -15.07 13.43 -7.50
C ALA A 637 -15.80 14.20 -6.38
N GLY A 638 -16.71 13.54 -5.65
CA GLY A 638 -17.39 14.12 -4.49
C GLY A 638 -16.45 14.44 -3.32
N ARG A 639 -15.46 13.57 -3.04
CA ARG A 639 -14.43 13.82 -2.01
C ARG A 639 -13.58 15.06 -2.34
N HIS A 640 -13.24 15.23 -3.62
CA HIS A 640 -12.48 16.39 -4.09
C HIS A 640 -13.32 17.67 -4.10
N ALA A 641 -14.57 17.61 -4.57
CA ALA A 641 -15.49 18.76 -4.54
C ALA A 641 -15.74 19.26 -3.12
N ARG A 642 -15.79 18.35 -2.13
CA ARG A 642 -15.92 18.69 -0.70
C ARG A 642 -14.59 18.94 0.00
N PHE A 643 -13.45 18.89 -0.70
CA PHE A 643 -12.13 19.02 -0.07
C PHE A 643 -11.99 20.35 0.66
N GLU A 644 -12.35 21.46 0.02
CA GLU A 644 -12.30 22.79 0.63
C GLU A 644 -13.23 22.93 1.83
N THR A 645 -14.49 22.52 1.68
CA THR A 645 -15.44 22.60 2.78
C THR A 645 -14.98 21.77 3.98
N ARG A 646 -14.47 20.55 3.73
CA ARG A 646 -13.92 19.68 4.79
C ARG A 646 -12.66 20.28 5.41
N HIS A 647 -11.77 20.85 4.62
CA HIS A 647 -10.56 21.50 5.11
C HIS A 647 -10.91 22.72 5.98
N ASN A 648 -11.83 23.59 5.52
CA ASN A 648 -12.28 24.74 6.30
C ASN A 648 -12.98 24.33 7.60
N GLN A 649 -13.84 23.30 7.56
CA GLN A 649 -14.49 22.75 8.75
C GLN A 649 -13.48 22.16 9.72
N ARG A 650 -12.56 21.31 9.22
CA ARG A 650 -11.48 20.74 10.02
C ARG A 650 -10.65 21.85 10.66
N MET A 651 -10.24 22.86 9.90
CA MET A 651 -9.44 23.95 10.46
C MET A 651 -10.21 24.78 11.50
N ALA A 652 -11.51 25.02 11.32
CA ALA A 652 -12.33 25.69 12.33
C ALA A 652 -12.42 24.87 13.63
N ASP A 653 -12.51 23.54 13.51
CA ASP A 653 -12.51 22.65 14.67
C ASP A 653 -11.13 22.57 15.35
N GLU A 654 -10.04 22.54 14.58
CA GLU A 654 -8.67 22.58 15.11
C GLU A 654 -8.38 23.91 15.83
N ILE A 655 -8.81 25.05 15.28
CA ILE A 655 -8.67 26.36 15.95
C ILE A 655 -9.44 26.37 17.29
N LYS A 656 -10.67 25.85 17.31
CA LYS A 656 -11.42 25.71 18.58
C LYS A 656 -10.73 24.78 19.56
N ALA A 657 -10.15 23.68 19.08
CA ALA A 657 -9.41 22.75 19.93
C ALA A 657 -8.16 23.43 20.52
N MET A 658 -7.44 24.24 19.74
CA MET A 658 -6.31 25.04 20.23
C MET A 658 -6.72 26.04 21.32
N GLU A 659 -7.92 26.62 21.21
CA GLU A 659 -8.44 27.56 22.24
C GLU A 659 -8.94 26.86 23.50
N GLN A 660 -9.48 25.64 23.38
CA GLN A 660 -10.16 24.93 24.46
C GLN A 660 -9.26 23.93 25.21
N ASP A 661 -8.28 23.35 24.53
CA ASP A 661 -7.38 22.34 25.09
C ASP A 661 -5.97 22.91 25.30
N PRO A 662 -5.55 23.16 26.56
CA PRO A 662 -4.21 23.66 26.84
C PRO A 662 -3.10 22.64 26.50
N VAL A 663 -3.43 21.37 26.26
CA VAL A 663 -2.48 20.30 25.90
C VAL A 663 -2.58 19.93 24.42
N TYR A 664 -3.06 20.87 23.58
CA TYR A 664 -3.17 20.66 22.14
C TYR A 664 -1.83 20.22 21.51
N ASP A 665 -1.88 19.18 20.69
CA ASP A 665 -0.68 18.59 20.09
C ASP A 665 -0.33 19.24 18.74
N TYR A 666 0.64 20.14 18.77
CA TYR A 666 1.23 20.80 17.60
C TYR A 666 2.25 19.93 16.84
N GLY A 667 2.50 18.71 17.30
CA GLY A 667 3.58 17.86 16.82
C GLY A 667 3.36 17.33 15.41
N ALA A 668 4.47 17.10 14.69
CA ALA A 668 4.42 16.42 13.42
C ALA A 668 3.94 14.98 13.61
N ARG A 669 2.90 14.59 12.87
CA ARG A 669 2.27 13.27 12.96
C ARG A 669 2.74 12.30 11.86
N VAL A 670 3.15 12.85 10.71
CA VAL A 670 3.48 12.07 9.52
C VAL A 670 4.74 12.62 8.86
N SER A 671 5.64 11.74 8.43
CA SER A 671 6.77 12.08 7.56
C SER A 671 6.59 11.51 6.15
N ILE A 672 6.82 12.35 5.14
CA ILE A 672 6.75 11.96 3.72
C ILE A 672 7.74 10.83 3.42
N ARG A 673 8.96 10.91 3.96
CA ARG A 673 10.00 9.90 3.72
C ARG A 673 9.67 8.57 4.39
N GLU A 674 9.06 8.59 5.58
CA GLU A 674 8.65 7.38 6.30
C GLU A 674 7.44 6.70 5.66
N MET A 675 6.46 7.46 5.16
CA MET A 675 5.31 6.93 4.41
C MET A 675 5.73 6.13 3.16
N ALA A 676 6.89 6.45 2.61
CA ALA A 676 7.44 5.85 1.41
C ALA A 676 8.44 4.72 1.69
N LEU A 677 8.70 4.35 2.95
CA LEU A 677 9.67 3.30 3.29
C LEU A 677 9.24 1.94 2.72
N SER A 678 10.20 1.24 2.13
CA SER A 678 10.06 -0.17 1.79
C SER A 678 10.10 -1.03 3.06
N PRO A 679 9.29 -2.10 3.14
CA PRO A 679 9.41 -3.07 4.22
C PRO A 679 10.75 -3.84 4.18
N ASP A 680 11.33 -3.99 2.98
CA ASP A 680 12.52 -4.78 2.71
C ASP A 680 13.60 -3.94 2.01
N TYR A 681 14.88 -4.26 2.26
CA TYR A 681 16.00 -3.69 1.51
C TYR A 681 16.06 -4.27 0.10
N HIS A 682 16.47 -3.47 -0.88
CA HIS A 682 16.53 -3.89 -2.29
C HIS A 682 17.85 -4.57 -2.65
N ASN A 683 18.92 -4.24 -1.93
CA ASN A 683 20.24 -4.82 -2.10
C ASN A 683 20.85 -5.13 -0.73
N TYR A 684 21.53 -6.26 -0.60
CA TYR A 684 22.23 -6.65 0.62
C TYR A 684 23.27 -5.60 1.06
N PHE A 685 24.00 -5.02 0.10
CA PHE A 685 25.02 -4.02 0.39
C PHE A 685 24.44 -2.72 1.00
N GLN A 686 23.16 -2.42 0.76
CA GLN A 686 22.50 -1.31 1.45
C GLN A 686 22.49 -1.46 2.97
N VAL A 687 22.39 -2.71 3.48
CA VAL A 687 22.43 -3.00 4.92
C VAL A 687 23.86 -2.90 5.43
N VAL A 688 24.80 -3.57 4.74
CA VAL A 688 26.21 -3.60 5.12
C VAL A 688 26.83 -2.20 5.12
N ASP A 689 26.55 -1.39 4.10
CA ASP A 689 27.06 -0.03 4.01
C ASP A 689 26.49 0.86 5.11
N ALA A 690 25.19 0.73 5.42
CA ALA A 690 24.56 1.47 6.51
C ALA A 690 25.19 1.13 7.87
N GLU A 691 25.44 -0.17 8.14
CA GLU A 691 26.10 -0.62 9.38
C GLU A 691 27.55 -0.16 9.45
N ARG A 692 28.31 -0.28 8.34
CA ARG A 692 29.70 0.18 8.24
C ARG A 692 29.81 1.67 8.53
N ILE A 693 28.99 2.49 7.89
CA ILE A 693 29.01 3.96 8.05
C ILE A 693 28.59 4.37 9.45
N THR A 694 27.53 3.76 10.00
CA THR A 694 27.11 4.03 11.38
C THR A 694 28.25 3.74 12.37
N SER A 695 28.93 2.59 12.20
CA SER A 695 30.05 2.20 13.05
C SER A 695 31.26 3.14 12.90
N LEU A 696 31.52 3.61 11.68
CA LEU A 696 32.59 4.56 11.38
C LEU A 696 32.33 5.92 12.06
N VAL A 697 31.13 6.48 11.89
CA VAL A 697 30.73 7.73 12.55
C VAL A 697 30.83 7.60 14.05
N GLN A 698 30.33 6.51 14.65
CA GLN A 698 30.45 6.27 16.09
C GLN A 698 31.90 6.22 16.55
N ARG A 699 32.79 5.57 15.80
CA ARG A 699 34.22 5.51 16.14
C ARG A 699 34.87 6.90 16.15
N HIS A 700 34.58 7.73 15.15
CA HIS A 700 35.09 9.11 15.12
C HIS A 700 34.51 9.97 16.23
N VAL A 701 33.22 9.83 16.55
CA VAL A 701 32.58 10.52 17.68
C VAL A 701 33.26 10.15 18.99
N PHE A 702 33.46 8.86 19.26
CA PHE A 702 34.12 8.43 20.50
C PHE A 702 35.57 8.90 20.57
N ALA A 703 36.30 8.90 19.45
CA ALA A 703 37.66 9.44 19.40
C ALA A 703 37.69 10.94 19.72
N ALA A 704 36.79 11.74 19.14
CA ALA A 704 36.69 13.17 19.38
C ALA A 704 36.34 13.49 20.84
N ILE A 705 35.39 12.76 21.44
CA ILE A 705 35.04 12.93 22.87
C ILE A 705 36.23 12.59 23.77
N ARG A 706 36.95 11.50 23.48
CA ARG A 706 38.13 11.11 24.25
C ARG A 706 39.23 12.17 24.18
N GLU A 707 39.55 12.64 22.98
CA GLU A 707 40.56 13.68 22.77
C GLU A 707 40.20 14.99 23.50
N PHE A 708 38.93 15.36 23.47
CA PHE A 708 38.42 16.50 24.21
C PHE A 708 38.60 16.33 25.73
N LEU A 709 38.18 15.19 26.30
CA LEU A 709 38.31 14.94 27.74
C LEU A 709 39.78 14.84 28.20
N ASP A 710 40.62 14.16 27.41
CA ASP A 710 42.06 14.01 27.68
C ASP A 710 42.79 15.38 27.66
N SER A 711 42.43 16.27 26.72
CA SER A 711 43.03 17.62 26.62
C SER A 711 42.59 18.57 27.75
N HIS A 712 41.44 18.31 28.37
CA HIS A 712 40.95 19.05 29.53
C HIS A 712 41.39 18.46 30.88
N GLY A 713 42.08 17.31 30.87
CA GLY A 713 42.66 16.69 32.07
C GLY A 713 41.71 15.76 32.84
N TYR A 714 40.68 15.21 32.19
CA TYR A 714 39.78 14.21 32.79
C TYR A 714 40.26 12.78 32.53
N ASP A 715 39.97 11.85 33.44
CA ASP A 715 40.23 10.43 33.25
C ASP A 715 39.26 9.84 32.19
N THR A 716 39.83 9.14 31.20
CA THR A 716 39.07 8.49 30.12
C THR A 716 39.06 6.97 30.22
N THR A 717 39.55 6.39 31.33
CA THR A 717 39.64 4.93 31.54
C THR A 717 38.28 4.24 31.47
N ASP A 718 37.29 4.74 32.24
CA ASP A 718 35.92 4.22 32.22
C ASP A 718 35.25 4.37 30.85
N PHE A 719 35.44 5.53 30.21
CA PHE A 719 34.90 5.79 28.88
C PHE A 719 35.45 4.83 27.83
N ARG A 720 36.75 4.51 27.89
CA ARG A 720 37.40 3.55 26.99
C ARG A 720 36.85 2.14 27.15
N ALA A 721 36.61 1.70 28.40
CA ALA A 721 36.01 0.41 28.68
C ALA A 721 34.57 0.30 28.12
N GLN A 722 33.76 1.36 28.29
CA GLN A 722 32.42 1.42 27.70
C GLN A 722 32.47 1.46 26.17
N GLN A 723 33.37 2.25 25.57
CA GLN A 723 33.59 2.31 24.13
C GLN A 723 33.92 0.93 23.54
N GLN A 724 34.84 0.18 24.16
CA GLN A 724 35.21 -1.15 23.68
C GLN A 724 34.03 -2.12 23.71
N THR A 725 33.19 -2.03 24.76
CA THR A 725 31.98 -2.85 24.88
C THR A 725 30.99 -2.56 23.75
N ILE A 726 30.73 -1.30 23.44
CA ILE A 726 29.78 -0.88 22.40
C ILE A 726 30.29 -1.29 21.01
N LEU A 727 31.58 -1.03 20.72
CA LEU A 727 32.18 -1.40 19.43
C LEU A 727 32.22 -2.92 19.23
N ASN A 728 32.44 -3.69 20.30
CA ASN A 728 32.45 -5.16 20.22
C ASN A 728 31.05 -5.75 20.06
N GLN A 729 30.02 -5.16 20.70
CA GLN A 729 28.64 -5.65 20.57
C GLN A 729 28.08 -5.48 19.15
N GLY A 730 28.59 -4.53 18.36
CA GLY A 730 28.27 -4.40 16.94
C GLY A 730 28.81 -5.53 16.04
N VAL A 731 29.80 -6.31 16.51
CA VAL A 731 30.49 -7.33 15.69
C VAL A 731 29.95 -8.77 15.94
N ILE A 732 29.21 -9.02 17.02
CA ILE A 732 28.91 -10.39 17.50
C ILE A 732 27.50 -10.90 17.11
N GLN A 733 26.89 -10.43 16.02
CA GLN A 733 25.54 -10.91 15.58
C GLN A 733 25.47 -11.60 14.21
N GLN A 734 26.58 -12.04 13.63
CA GLN A 734 26.56 -12.87 12.41
C GLN A 734 26.54 -14.40 12.65
N GLY A 735 26.57 -14.84 13.90
CA GLY A 735 26.57 -16.28 14.22
C GLY A 735 25.83 -16.62 15.50
N GLY A 736 24.50 -16.68 15.45
CA GLY A 736 23.67 -17.65 16.21
C GLY A 736 23.82 -17.80 17.72
N THR A 737 24.59 -17.01 18.45
CA THR A 737 24.72 -17.10 19.90
C THR A 737 24.54 -15.74 20.52
N SER A 738 23.36 -15.52 21.09
CA SER A 738 23.13 -14.47 22.07
C SER A 738 24.07 -14.72 23.24
N ILE A 739 25.14 -13.93 23.36
CA ILE A 739 25.97 -13.91 24.58
C ILE A 739 25.11 -13.21 25.65
N ILE A 740 24.24 -13.99 26.27
CA ILE A 740 23.65 -13.69 27.57
C ILE A 740 24.77 -14.03 28.56
N GLY A 741 25.20 -13.06 29.36
CA GLY A 741 26.20 -13.28 30.40
C GLY A 741 25.80 -14.42 31.36
N ASN A 742 26.82 -15.14 31.84
CA ASN A 742 26.84 -16.21 32.85
C ASN A 742 25.46 -16.71 33.33
N GLN A 743 24.87 -17.66 32.59
CA GLN A 743 23.72 -18.43 33.09
C GLN A 743 24.11 -19.89 33.32
N ALA A 744 23.93 -20.33 34.55
CA ALA A 744 23.97 -21.73 34.96
C ALA A 744 22.51 -22.16 35.21
N ILE A 745 21.98 -23.10 34.41
CA ILE A 745 20.59 -23.58 34.54
C ILE A 745 20.61 -25.09 34.80
N GLY A 746 20.10 -25.48 35.97
CA GLY A 746 20.07 -26.86 36.46
C GLY A 746 20.44 -26.92 37.94
N THR A 747 19.88 -27.88 38.68
CA THR A 747 20.25 -28.13 40.08
C THR A 747 21.71 -28.59 40.15
N GLY A 748 22.59 -27.73 40.69
CA GLY A 748 24.04 -27.97 40.81
C GLY A 748 24.92 -27.28 39.77
N ALA A 749 24.37 -26.42 38.91
CA ALA A 749 25.17 -25.71 37.91
C ALA A 749 25.86 -24.47 38.52
N THR A 750 27.19 -24.39 38.37
CA THR A 750 28.01 -23.24 38.78
C THR A 750 28.71 -22.61 37.58
N ALA A 751 28.63 -21.29 37.44
CA ALA A 751 29.40 -20.52 36.46
C ALA A 751 30.47 -19.69 37.17
N THR A 752 31.75 -19.97 36.89
CA THR A 752 32.89 -19.22 37.43
C THR A 752 33.50 -18.32 36.36
N GLN A 753 33.75 -17.06 36.72
CA GLN A 753 34.45 -16.09 35.87
C GLN A 753 35.85 -15.85 36.44
N ASN A 754 36.89 -16.18 35.69
CA ASN A 754 38.24 -15.74 35.99
C ASN A 754 38.41 -14.33 35.43
N ILE A 755 38.26 -13.32 36.29
CA ILE A 755 38.73 -11.97 36.00
C ILE A 755 40.25 -12.00 36.23
N PRO A 756 41.09 -11.70 35.23
CA PRO A 756 42.52 -11.55 35.47
C PRO A 756 42.72 -10.39 36.44
N GLN A 757 43.13 -10.70 37.66
CA GLN A 757 43.42 -9.71 38.68
C GLN A 757 44.73 -9.01 38.28
N GLN A 758 44.61 -7.84 37.67
CA GLN A 758 45.76 -6.99 37.36
C GLN A 758 46.34 -6.52 38.70
N SER A 759 47.56 -6.98 39.02
CA SER A 759 48.20 -6.73 40.30
C SER A 759 48.49 -5.23 40.50
N GLY A 760 47.70 -4.58 41.35
CA GLY A 760 47.96 -3.25 41.90
C GLY A 760 48.66 -3.35 43.26
N ALA A 761 49.54 -2.39 43.52
CA ALA A 761 50.54 -2.37 44.59
C ALA A 761 50.00 -2.62 46.01
N ALA A 762 50.72 -3.45 46.76
CA ALA A 762 50.50 -3.71 48.18
C ALA A 762 50.81 -2.47 49.02
N ALA A 763 49.78 -1.90 49.64
CA ALA A 763 49.96 -1.03 50.81
C ALA A 763 50.01 -1.93 52.06
N MET A 764 51.17 -1.93 52.72
CA MET A 764 51.33 -2.46 54.08
C MET A 764 50.38 -1.73 55.03
N SER A 765 49.59 -2.47 55.80
CA SER A 765 49.18 -2.01 57.12
C SER A 765 49.25 -3.16 58.11
N ALA A 766 50.05 -2.93 59.14
CA ALA A 766 50.28 -3.82 60.26
C ALA A 766 49.34 -3.47 61.42
N ALA A 767 49.01 -4.51 62.18
CA ALA A 767 48.50 -4.51 63.57
C ALA A 767 47.07 -3.97 63.81
N GLY A 768 46.21 -4.64 64.59
CA GLY A 768 46.36 -5.86 65.39
C GLY A 768 45.11 -6.17 66.22
N GLY A 769 45.17 -7.29 66.98
CA GLY A 769 44.33 -7.61 68.15
C GLY A 769 42.98 -8.26 67.84
N SER A 770 42.89 -9.60 67.80
CA SER A 770 42.56 -10.53 68.90
C SER A 770 41.08 -10.54 69.33
N ASP A 771 40.38 -11.65 69.05
CA ASP A 771 39.88 -12.50 70.12
C ASP A 771 39.46 -13.90 69.60
N LYS A 772 40.06 -14.91 70.25
CA LYS A 772 39.80 -16.36 70.32
C LYS A 772 39.96 -17.26 69.09
#